data_AF-A0AAV7GH71-F1
#
_entry.id   AF-A0AAV7GH71-F1
#
_cell.length_a   1.000
_cell.length_b   1.000
_cell.length_c   1.000
_cell.angle_alpha   90.00
_cell.angle_beta   90.00
_cell.angle_gamma   90.00
#
_symmetry.space_group_name_H-M   'P 1'
#
loop_
_entity.id
_entity.type
_entity.pdbx_description
1 polymer ?
#
loop_
_entity_poly.entity_id
_entity_poly.type
_entity_poly.pdbx_seq_one_letter_code
_entity_poly.pdbx_strand_id
1 'polypeptide(L)'
;MKVSLSSQYGKEDRSLNLHPVKKKAAAMGFWKEGDEAESYPLVANLPKLSDDSEAHSERTGTFWSACAHIITAVIGSGVLSLAWSVGHLGWIGGPTVMICFAAITLVQSSLLADCYRSPDPENGHIRNRSFIDAVRLNLGEKSVWICGVFQQLGLVGVGVAYTITSSTSLSSNLEILSFSSTEKINVGRMAAQHSPEICNSSSSDDGKLRTGTVWTCIAHIITGVIGVGVLSLAWSIAQLGWIAGPLALLCFAVLTFISAFLLSDCYRSPHPVNGIRNYFYMDAVRVTLGEKHTWFCGFLQYLSLFGASIAFVITTTTCIRAIHRSNCYHKEGHNAPCSSEDSSFMLLFGFVQIFLSQIPDFHNMQWLSVVAAIMSFSYSFIGFGLGFAKVIGNGMIKGGIGGIPAPSTAQKVWRISQAIGDIAFAYPYSVILIEIQDTLKSPPSENKTMKKASMASISITTFFYLCCGCFGYAAFGDDTPGNLLTGFGFYEPYWLIDFANACIILHLLGGYQVFCQPIFAFVERWLAKKFPSSSFVNDFYTIQLCFLPPYKINLFRLCFRTLYVVSTTTLAIAFPYFNQVLALLGAFNFWPLAIYFPVEMYCVQRNITPWTSKWILLQVFSAVCLLVSMFALIGSIEGLFSERLK
;
A
#
# COMPACT_ATOMS: atom_id res chain seq x y z
N MET A 1 46.27 40.63 67.52
CA MET A 1 47.55 40.04 67.93
C MET A 1 47.66 38.68 67.25
N LYS A 2 48.77 38.43 66.53
CA LYS A 2 49.10 37.19 65.81
C LYS A 2 48.92 35.94 66.70
N VAL A 3 48.64 34.79 66.09
CA VAL A 3 49.60 33.66 65.98
C VAL A 3 49.02 32.59 65.04
N SER A 4 49.88 32.14 64.13
CA SER A 4 49.70 31.04 63.17
C SER A 4 49.90 29.68 63.85
N LEU A 5 49.50 28.58 63.21
CA LEU A 5 50.37 27.41 63.04
C LEU A 5 49.79 26.45 61.99
N SER A 6 50.70 25.88 61.21
CA SER A 6 50.53 25.16 59.96
C SER A 6 50.48 23.64 60.11
N SER A 7 49.79 23.00 59.15
CA SER A 7 50.16 21.74 58.46
C SER A 7 50.16 20.42 59.25
N GLN A 8 49.28 19.48 58.89
CA GLN A 8 49.71 18.25 58.17
C GLN A 8 48.53 17.43 57.59
N TYR A 9 48.80 16.97 56.36
CA TYR A 9 48.16 16.02 55.46
C TYR A 9 47.14 14.97 55.97
N GLY A 10 46.13 14.71 55.12
CA GLY A 10 45.33 13.48 55.11
C GLY A 10 44.07 13.57 54.24
N LYS A 11 44.20 13.53 52.91
CA LYS A 11 43.08 13.38 51.96
C LYS A 11 42.54 11.94 52.05
N GLU A 12 41.28 11.78 52.41
CA GLU A 12 40.47 10.60 52.05
C GLU A 12 39.18 11.06 51.37
N ASP A 13 39.22 11.03 50.03
CA ASP A 13 38.05 11.19 49.16
C ASP A 13 37.15 9.96 49.31
N ARG A 14 36.11 10.05 50.13
CA ARG A 14 35.01 9.08 50.12
C ARG A 14 34.07 9.43 48.96
N SER A 15 34.55 9.12 47.76
CA SER A 15 33.76 9.12 46.53
C SER A 15 32.45 8.35 46.77
N LEU A 16 31.30 9.01 46.57
CA LEU A 16 30.04 8.31 46.38
C LEU A 16 30.25 7.26 45.30
N ASN A 17 30.00 5.99 45.63
CA ASN A 17 29.99 4.88 44.67
C ASN A 17 28.89 5.13 43.64
N LEU A 18 29.25 5.88 42.60
CA LEU A 18 28.48 6.04 41.39
C LEU A 18 28.34 4.67 40.72
N HIS A 19 27.09 4.27 40.50
CA HIS A 19 26.73 3.11 39.68
C HIS A 19 27.52 3.15 38.35
N PRO A 20 28.02 2.00 37.84
CA PRO A 20 28.96 1.93 36.71
C PRO A 20 28.51 2.62 35.41
N VAL A 21 27.21 2.93 35.26
CA VAL A 21 26.64 3.68 34.14
C VAL A 21 27.06 5.17 34.15
N LYS A 22 27.18 5.79 35.34
CA LYS A 22 27.54 7.22 35.44
C LYS A 22 29.02 7.49 35.12
N LYS A 23 29.92 6.52 35.37
CA LYS A 23 31.34 6.61 34.95
C LYS A 23 31.52 6.56 33.42
N LYS A 24 30.64 5.88 32.68
CA LYS A 24 30.70 5.80 31.20
C LYS A 24 30.18 7.06 30.50
N ALA A 25 29.19 7.75 31.07
CA ALA A 25 28.61 8.96 30.49
C ALA A 25 29.55 10.19 30.56
N ALA A 26 30.39 10.27 31.60
CA ALA A 26 31.40 11.32 31.74
C ALA A 26 32.56 11.19 30.73
N ALA A 27 32.89 9.96 30.29
CA ALA A 27 33.96 9.71 29.33
C ALA A 27 33.63 10.12 27.87
N MET A 28 32.35 10.42 27.57
CA MET A 28 31.88 10.77 26.22
C MET A 28 31.60 12.27 26.01
N GLY A 29 32.02 13.13 26.95
CA GLY A 29 32.13 14.59 26.71
C GLY A 29 30.82 15.40 26.65
N PHE A 30 29.67 14.83 27.04
CA PHE A 30 28.37 15.51 26.96
C PHE A 30 28.01 16.42 28.15
N TRP A 31 28.92 16.63 29.12
CA TRP A 31 28.66 17.50 30.28
C TRP A 31 29.87 18.38 30.61
N LYS A 32 29.67 19.70 30.64
CA LYS A 32 30.57 20.71 31.22
C LYS A 32 29.94 21.23 32.51
N GLU A 33 30.68 21.18 33.61
CA GLU A 33 30.33 21.74 34.91
C GLU A 33 30.48 23.27 34.91
N GLY A 34 29.51 23.95 35.53
CA GLY A 34 29.59 25.38 35.86
C GLY A 34 28.48 26.22 35.24
N ASP A 35 27.30 26.17 35.84
CA ASP A 35 26.57 27.38 36.24
C ASP A 35 25.66 27.00 37.42
N GLU A 36 25.70 27.85 38.44
CA GLU A 36 25.34 27.55 39.82
C GLU A 36 23.83 27.33 40.04
N ALA A 37 23.55 26.50 41.06
CA ALA A 37 22.24 26.12 41.52
C ALA A 37 21.54 27.28 42.25
N GLU A 38 20.54 27.86 41.59
CA GLU A 38 19.49 28.60 42.31
C GLU A 38 18.44 27.58 42.81
N SER A 39 18.39 27.44 44.12
CA SER A 39 17.45 26.60 44.86
C SER A 39 16.02 27.15 44.73
N TYR A 40 15.10 26.39 44.14
CA TYR A 40 13.66 26.54 44.38
C TYR A 40 13.05 25.22 44.88
N PRO A 41 12.20 25.26 45.93
CA PRO A 41 11.75 24.09 46.67
C PRO A 41 10.43 23.54 46.11
N LEU A 42 10.43 22.34 45.53
CA LEU A 42 9.20 21.61 45.21
C LEU A 42 9.39 20.09 45.42
N VAL A 43 9.80 19.68 46.62
CA VAL A 43 9.78 18.27 47.08
C VAL A 43 8.72 18.05 48.18
N ALA A 44 7.87 19.04 48.44
CA ALA A 44 6.74 18.89 49.35
C ALA A 44 5.50 19.49 48.70
N ASN A 45 4.89 18.76 47.76
CA ASN A 45 3.48 18.84 47.34
C ASN A 45 3.23 18.03 46.05
N LEU A 46 3.63 16.76 46.02
CA LEU A 46 2.95 15.80 45.16
C LEU A 46 1.84 15.16 46.00
N PRO A 47 0.56 15.26 45.59
CA PRO A 47 -0.50 14.55 46.28
C PRO A 47 -0.13 13.05 46.27
N LYS A 48 -0.38 12.36 47.39
CA LYS A 48 -0.53 10.90 47.39
C LYS A 48 -1.54 10.59 46.28
N LEU A 49 -1.06 10.19 45.11
CA LEU A 49 -1.92 9.64 44.08
C LEU A 49 -2.28 8.25 44.60
N SER A 50 -3.32 8.26 45.41
CA SER A 50 -4.19 7.17 45.83
C SER A 50 -3.84 5.83 45.20
N ASP A 51 -3.35 4.93 46.05
CA ASP A 51 -3.33 3.48 45.87
C ASP A 51 -4.76 2.88 45.98
N ASP A 52 -5.81 3.69 45.81
CA ASP A 52 -7.19 3.37 46.21
C ASP A 52 -8.21 3.43 45.05
N SER A 53 -7.81 3.15 43.80
CA SER A 53 -8.79 2.99 42.70
C SER A 53 -8.51 1.93 41.65
N GLU A 54 -7.48 1.09 41.81
CA GLU A 54 -7.35 -0.10 40.96
C GLU A 54 -7.92 -1.31 41.71
N ALA A 55 -9.13 -1.70 41.32
CA ALA A 55 -9.64 -3.04 41.55
C ALA A 55 -8.52 -4.07 41.35
N HIS A 56 -8.40 -4.98 42.32
CA HIS A 56 -7.53 -6.16 42.30
C HIS A 56 -7.52 -6.82 40.91
N SER A 57 -6.55 -6.45 40.07
CA SER A 57 -6.22 -7.24 38.88
C SER A 57 -5.51 -8.48 39.39
N GLU A 58 -6.21 -9.61 39.44
CA GLU A 58 -5.58 -10.90 39.70
C GLU A 58 -4.49 -11.14 38.66
N ARG A 59 -3.24 -11.25 39.13
CA ARG A 59 -2.07 -11.43 38.29
C ARG A 59 -1.83 -12.93 38.12
N THR A 60 -2.20 -13.45 36.96
CA THR A 60 -2.14 -14.87 36.63
C THR A 60 -0.85 -15.27 35.87
N GLY A 61 0.10 -14.35 35.75
CA GLY A 61 1.35 -14.56 35.01
C GLY A 61 2.20 -15.68 35.63
N THR A 62 2.58 -16.66 34.81
CA THR A 62 3.43 -17.79 35.16
C THR A 62 4.80 -17.69 34.50
N PHE A 63 5.78 -18.45 34.98
CA PHE A 63 7.08 -18.62 34.31
C PHE A 63 6.90 -18.95 32.82
N TRP A 64 5.92 -19.78 32.47
CA TRP A 64 5.61 -20.15 31.10
C TRP A 64 5.10 -18.98 30.25
N SER A 65 4.23 -18.13 30.81
CA SER A 65 3.80 -16.92 30.10
C SER A 65 4.95 -15.92 29.90
N ALA A 66 5.86 -15.81 30.87
CA ALA A 66 7.04 -14.95 30.77
C ALA A 66 8.02 -15.47 29.70
N CYS A 67 8.32 -16.77 29.70
CA CYS A 67 9.13 -17.40 28.66
C CYS A 67 8.50 -17.25 27.27
N ALA A 68 7.18 -17.42 27.14
CA ALA A 68 6.49 -17.26 25.86
C ALA A 68 6.58 -15.82 25.32
N HIS A 69 6.41 -14.81 26.17
CA HIS A 69 6.57 -13.41 25.76
C HIS A 69 8.01 -13.05 25.40
N ILE A 70 9.01 -13.57 26.13
CA ILE A 70 10.43 -13.35 25.80
C ILE A 70 10.78 -14.02 24.47
N ILE A 71 10.38 -15.28 24.26
CA ILE A 71 10.63 -16.01 23.01
C ILE A 71 9.98 -15.29 21.82
N THR A 72 8.72 -14.85 21.97
CA THR A 72 7.98 -14.12 20.93
C THR A 72 8.65 -12.77 20.59
N ALA A 73 9.25 -12.11 21.58
CA ALA A 73 9.94 -10.84 21.39
C ALA A 73 11.38 -10.99 20.82
N VAL A 74 12.02 -12.15 20.96
CA VAL A 74 13.41 -12.38 20.53
C VAL A 74 13.52 -13.11 19.18
N ILE A 75 12.63 -14.05 18.86
CA ILE A 75 12.74 -14.91 17.66
C ILE A 75 12.32 -14.21 16.34
N GLY A 76 11.88 -12.95 16.34
CA GLY A 76 11.40 -12.26 15.12
C GLY A 76 12.47 -11.77 14.13
N SER A 77 12.22 -10.58 13.55
CA SER A 77 12.85 -10.05 12.32
C SER A 77 14.36 -10.14 12.19
N GLY A 78 15.10 -10.10 13.32
CA GLY A 78 16.55 -10.19 13.33
C GLY A 78 17.09 -11.55 12.87
N VAL A 79 16.38 -12.65 13.16
CA VAL A 79 16.82 -14.01 12.82
C VAL A 79 16.83 -14.24 11.30
N LEU A 80 15.90 -13.63 10.55
CA LEU A 80 15.84 -13.69 9.06
C LEU A 80 17.01 -13.00 8.37
N SER A 81 17.66 -12.06 9.06
CA SER A 81 18.83 -11.33 8.56
C SER A 81 20.15 -12.01 8.92
N LEU A 82 20.16 -13.04 9.77
CA LEU A 82 21.40 -13.65 10.27
C LEU A 82 22.22 -14.29 9.14
N ALA A 83 21.57 -14.90 8.14
CA ALA A 83 22.25 -15.45 6.98
C ALA A 83 22.94 -14.38 6.12
N TRP A 84 22.32 -13.20 5.97
CA TRP A 84 22.94 -12.05 5.32
C TRP A 84 24.12 -11.53 6.15
N SER A 85 23.97 -11.41 7.47
CA SER A 85 25.02 -10.93 8.36
C SER A 85 26.23 -11.87 8.44
N VAL A 86 25.99 -13.19 8.55
CA VAL A 86 27.05 -14.23 8.52
C VAL A 86 27.69 -14.30 7.12
N GLY A 87 26.93 -14.05 6.05
CA GLY A 87 27.43 -13.95 4.68
C GLY A 87 28.42 -12.78 4.46
N HIS A 88 28.29 -11.69 5.22
CA HIS A 88 29.21 -10.55 5.15
C HIS A 88 30.39 -10.68 6.12
N LEU A 89 30.17 -11.29 7.29
CA LEU A 89 31.20 -11.48 8.31
C LEU A 89 32.04 -12.75 8.09
N GLY A 90 31.65 -13.58 7.12
CA GLY A 90 32.25 -14.87 6.84
C GLY A 90 31.95 -15.92 7.92
N TRP A 91 32.31 -17.17 7.61
CA TRP A 91 31.96 -18.33 8.43
C TRP A 91 32.60 -18.38 9.83
N ILE A 92 33.62 -17.55 10.10
CA ILE A 92 34.27 -17.47 11.41
C ILE A 92 33.80 -16.22 12.19
N GLY A 93 33.72 -15.07 11.51
CA GLY A 93 33.35 -13.80 12.13
C GLY A 93 31.88 -13.76 12.56
N GLY A 94 30.98 -14.29 11.74
CA GLY A 94 29.54 -14.32 12.03
C GLY A 94 29.20 -15.06 13.33
N PRO A 95 29.57 -16.35 13.47
CA PRO A 95 29.25 -17.13 14.67
C PRO A 95 29.90 -16.60 15.96
N THR A 96 31.15 -16.11 15.87
CA THR A 96 31.87 -15.60 17.05
C THR A 96 31.15 -14.38 17.65
N VAL A 97 30.72 -13.44 16.80
CA VAL A 97 29.99 -12.24 17.22
C VAL A 97 28.63 -12.59 17.84
N MET A 98 27.93 -13.60 17.30
CA MET A 98 26.64 -14.04 17.84
C MET A 98 26.76 -14.56 19.29
N ILE A 99 27.77 -15.38 19.58
CA ILE A 99 28.01 -15.92 20.92
C ILE A 99 28.33 -14.80 21.91
N CYS A 100 29.12 -13.80 21.49
CA CYS A 100 29.43 -12.63 22.32
C CYS A 100 28.17 -11.82 22.66
N PHE A 101 27.30 -11.53 21.69
CA PHE A 101 26.06 -10.78 21.96
C PHE A 101 25.08 -11.56 22.84
N ALA A 102 24.99 -12.89 22.70
CA ALA A 102 24.17 -13.72 23.56
C ALA A 102 24.62 -13.64 25.04
N ALA A 103 25.92 -13.70 25.31
CA ALA A 103 26.45 -13.56 26.67
C ALA A 103 26.14 -12.18 27.27
N ILE A 104 26.25 -11.11 26.48
CA ILE A 104 25.92 -9.74 26.91
C ILE A 104 24.44 -9.63 27.28
N THR A 105 23.53 -10.17 26.46
CA THR A 105 22.08 -10.12 26.72
C THR A 105 21.69 -10.87 27.99
N LEU A 106 22.31 -12.02 28.27
CA LEU A 106 22.04 -12.79 29.48
C LEU A 106 22.39 -12.00 30.74
N VAL A 107 23.59 -11.40 30.79
CA VAL A 107 24.04 -10.60 31.94
C VAL A 107 23.19 -9.34 32.11
N GLN A 108 22.82 -8.67 31.01
CA GLN A 108 21.98 -7.48 31.08
C GLN A 108 20.55 -7.80 31.55
N SER A 109 19.98 -8.93 31.13
CA SER A 109 18.62 -9.32 31.51
C SER A 109 18.52 -9.69 32.99
N SER A 110 19.53 -10.38 33.55
CA SER A 110 19.55 -10.70 34.98
C SER A 110 19.64 -9.44 35.84
N LEU A 111 20.52 -8.50 35.48
CA LEU A 111 20.66 -7.23 36.20
C LEU A 111 19.38 -6.37 36.17
N LEU A 112 18.59 -6.46 35.10
CA LEU A 112 17.33 -5.74 34.98
C LEU A 112 16.18 -6.39 35.71
N ALA A 113 16.17 -7.72 35.80
CA ALA A 113 15.20 -8.44 36.62
C ALA A 113 15.34 -8.06 38.11
N ASP A 114 16.58 -7.92 38.57
CA ASP A 114 16.88 -7.47 39.94
C ASP A 114 16.38 -6.03 40.18
N CYS A 115 16.31 -5.19 39.15
CA CYS A 115 15.81 -3.82 39.27
C CYS A 115 14.27 -3.72 39.35
N TYR A 116 13.54 -4.84 39.32
CA TYR A 116 12.07 -4.82 39.35
C TYR A 116 11.51 -4.33 40.69
N ARG A 117 12.17 -4.65 41.81
CA ARG A 117 11.84 -4.14 43.15
C ARG A 117 12.95 -3.24 43.67
N SER A 118 12.57 -2.20 44.41
CA SER A 118 13.49 -1.20 44.93
C SER A 118 13.15 -0.86 46.40
N PRO A 119 14.14 -0.57 47.27
CA PRO A 119 15.59 -0.53 46.99
C PRO A 119 16.28 -1.89 46.95
N ASP A 120 15.59 -2.96 47.36
CA ASP A 120 16.11 -4.33 47.36
C ASP A 120 15.39 -5.20 46.31
N PRO A 121 16.10 -6.03 45.52
CA PRO A 121 15.54 -6.80 44.41
C PRO A 121 14.51 -7.86 44.84
N GLU A 122 14.61 -8.38 46.07
CA GLU A 122 13.69 -9.40 46.58
C GLU A 122 12.59 -8.78 47.44
N ASN A 123 12.98 -7.89 48.36
CA ASN A 123 12.14 -7.41 49.45
C ASN A 123 11.73 -5.93 49.32
N GLY A 124 12.08 -5.28 48.21
CA GLY A 124 11.69 -3.90 47.93
C GLY A 124 10.17 -3.71 47.88
N HIS A 125 9.67 -2.77 48.68
CA HIS A 125 8.25 -2.46 48.78
C HIS A 125 7.72 -1.66 47.57
N ILE A 126 8.61 -1.03 46.81
CA ILE A 126 8.28 -0.29 45.58
C ILE A 126 8.52 -1.20 44.38
N ARG A 127 7.49 -1.40 43.55
CA ARG A 127 7.57 -2.19 42.32
C ARG A 127 7.63 -1.29 41.11
N ASN A 128 8.70 -1.43 40.34
CA ASN A 128 8.90 -0.70 39.10
C ASN A 128 8.05 -1.34 38.01
N ARG A 129 6.93 -0.69 37.65
CA ARG A 129 5.98 -1.20 36.65
C ARG A 129 6.50 -1.07 35.22
N SER A 130 7.50 -0.21 34.98
CA SER A 130 8.16 -0.06 33.69
C SER A 130 9.68 0.08 33.85
N PHE A 131 10.40 -0.19 32.76
CA PHE A 131 11.84 0.08 32.67
C PHE A 131 12.17 1.53 33.00
N ILE A 132 11.32 2.48 32.57
CA ILE A 132 11.53 3.90 32.85
C ILE A 132 11.31 4.23 34.33
N ASP A 133 10.38 3.56 35.00
CA ASP A 133 10.19 3.75 36.43
C ASP A 133 11.41 3.22 37.22
N ALA A 134 11.97 2.08 36.80
CA ALA A 134 13.22 1.55 37.37
C ALA A 134 14.41 2.50 37.15
N VAL A 135 14.52 3.12 35.97
CA VAL A 135 15.56 4.12 35.67
C VAL A 135 15.33 5.40 36.48
N ARG A 136 14.08 5.87 36.60
CA ARG A 136 13.72 7.07 37.35
C ARG A 136 14.10 6.93 38.82
N LEU A 137 13.77 5.79 39.43
CA LEU A 137 14.01 5.54 40.84
C LEU A 137 15.48 5.25 41.15
N ASN A 138 16.20 4.49 40.31
CA ASN A 138 17.58 4.10 40.60
C ASN A 138 18.65 5.06 40.03
N LEU A 139 18.35 5.77 38.94
CA LEU A 139 19.33 6.63 38.23
C LEU A 139 18.93 8.12 38.19
N GLY A 140 17.67 8.44 38.45
CA GLY A 140 17.14 9.81 38.53
C GLY A 140 16.58 10.35 37.21
N GLU A 141 15.81 11.44 37.30
CA GLU A 141 15.06 12.07 36.19
C GLU A 141 15.91 12.43 34.96
N LYS A 142 17.18 12.83 35.14
CA LYS A 142 18.07 13.13 33.99
C LYS A 142 18.38 11.89 33.16
N SER A 143 18.53 10.73 33.81
CA SER A 143 18.77 9.46 33.11
C SER A 143 17.50 8.90 32.45
N VAL A 144 16.32 9.26 32.96
CA VAL A 144 15.03 8.92 32.33
C VAL A 144 14.92 9.52 30.94
N TRP A 145 15.36 10.76 30.74
CA TRP A 145 15.31 11.40 29.43
C TRP A 145 16.21 10.68 28.42
N ILE A 146 17.44 10.36 28.81
CA ILE A 146 18.40 9.71 27.90
C ILE A 146 17.98 8.27 27.63
N CYS A 147 17.75 7.47 28.68
CA CYS A 147 17.31 6.09 28.52
C CYS A 147 15.95 5.99 27.85
N GLY A 148 15.04 6.94 28.12
CA GLY A 148 13.74 7.05 27.47
C GLY A 148 13.84 7.31 25.97
N VAL A 149 14.70 8.23 25.53
CA VAL A 149 14.92 8.47 24.10
C VAL A 149 15.47 7.22 23.41
N PHE A 150 16.50 6.57 23.96
CA PHE A 150 17.07 5.36 23.34
C PHE A 150 16.14 4.15 23.41
N GLN A 151 15.40 3.97 24.50
CA GLN A 151 14.42 2.90 24.62
C GLN A 151 13.26 3.12 23.64
N GLN A 152 12.75 4.35 23.50
CA GLN A 152 11.68 4.64 22.55
C GLN A 152 12.15 4.51 21.10
N LEU A 153 13.37 4.97 20.78
CA LEU A 153 13.97 4.72 19.47
C LEU A 153 14.15 3.23 19.19
N GLY A 154 14.59 2.45 20.18
CA GLY A 154 14.73 1.00 20.09
C GLY A 154 13.40 0.27 19.90
N LEU A 155 12.37 0.64 20.67
CA LEU A 155 11.02 0.05 20.56
C LEU A 155 10.34 0.43 19.25
N VAL A 156 10.52 1.66 18.76
CA VAL A 156 10.09 2.07 17.42
C VAL A 156 10.85 1.29 16.35
N GLY A 157 12.17 1.10 16.50
CA GLY A 157 12.99 0.31 15.59
C GLY A 157 12.57 -1.16 15.52
N VAL A 158 12.33 -1.81 16.66
CA VAL A 158 11.83 -3.19 16.75
C VAL A 158 10.42 -3.28 16.16
N GLY A 159 9.53 -2.33 16.47
CA GLY A 159 8.19 -2.28 15.86
C GLY A 159 8.24 -2.14 14.33
N VAL A 160 9.14 -1.32 13.80
CA VAL A 160 9.38 -1.18 12.36
C VAL A 160 9.93 -2.49 11.77
N ALA A 161 10.91 -3.13 12.41
CA ALA A 161 11.51 -4.36 11.91
C ALA A 161 10.52 -5.55 11.92
N TYR A 162 9.73 -5.71 12.97
CA TYR A 162 8.67 -6.72 13.03
C TYR A 162 7.53 -6.45 12.04
N THR A 163 7.21 -5.17 11.77
CA THR A 163 6.25 -4.79 10.72
C THR A 163 6.80 -5.16 9.34
N ILE A 164 8.08 -4.88 9.09
CA ILE A 164 8.76 -5.25 7.84
C ILE A 164 8.76 -6.78 7.67
N THR A 165 9.17 -7.53 8.69
CA THR A 165 9.27 -9.00 8.64
C THR A 165 7.92 -9.71 8.57
N SER A 166 6.90 -9.22 9.28
CA SER A 166 5.55 -9.77 9.17
C SER A 166 4.99 -9.53 7.77
N SER A 167 5.30 -8.38 7.16
CA SER A 167 4.96 -8.14 5.75
C SER A 167 5.69 -9.06 4.78
N THR A 168 6.94 -9.45 5.07
CA THR A 168 7.71 -10.39 4.21
C THR A 168 7.40 -11.87 4.44
N SER A 169 6.76 -12.23 5.56
CA SER A 169 6.43 -13.63 5.91
C SER A 169 4.98 -14.02 5.60
N LEU A 170 4.05 -13.06 5.68
CA LEU A 170 2.65 -13.25 5.23
C LEU A 170 2.57 -13.43 3.71
N SER A 171 3.54 -12.87 3.00
CA SER A 171 3.67 -13.03 1.57
C SER A 171 4.18 -14.40 1.12
N SER A 172 4.81 -15.17 2.01
CA SER A 172 5.42 -16.46 1.64
C SER A 172 4.60 -17.71 2.03
N ASN A 173 3.56 -17.59 2.88
CA ASN A 173 2.80 -18.75 3.42
C ASN A 173 1.37 -18.96 2.85
N LEU A 174 0.77 -18.00 2.15
CA LEU A 174 -0.55 -18.21 1.51
C LEU A 174 -0.47 -19.10 0.25
N GLU A 175 0.74 -19.53 -0.14
CA GLU A 175 0.99 -20.45 -1.25
C GLU A 175 0.87 -21.94 -0.87
N ILE A 176 0.88 -22.32 0.42
CA ILE A 176 0.89 -23.75 0.81
C ILE A 176 -0.52 -24.29 1.18
N LEU A 177 -1.50 -23.44 1.49
CA LEU A 177 -2.72 -23.85 2.21
C LEU A 177 -4.00 -24.14 1.38
N SER A 178 -3.94 -24.19 0.04
CA SER A 178 -5.13 -24.60 -0.76
C SER A 178 -5.04 -25.99 -1.40
N PHE A 179 -4.07 -26.83 -0.98
CA PHE A 179 -3.99 -28.23 -1.42
C PHE A 179 -4.80 -29.22 -0.54
N SER A 180 -5.60 -28.82 0.45
CA SER A 180 -6.37 -29.81 1.23
C SER A 180 -7.82 -29.41 1.49
N SER A 181 -8.67 -30.40 1.34
CA SER A 181 -10.06 -30.32 0.92
C SER A 181 -11.00 -30.80 2.03
N THR A 182 -12.23 -30.25 2.07
CA THR A 182 -13.50 -30.85 2.53
C THR A 182 -13.74 -31.16 4.03
N GLU A 183 -14.74 -30.50 4.65
CA GLU A 183 -15.93 -31.16 5.24
C GLU A 183 -17.01 -30.18 5.76
N LYS A 184 -18.24 -30.68 5.92
CA LYS A 184 -19.54 -30.00 6.07
C LYS A 184 -20.01 -29.83 7.54
N ILE A 185 -21.05 -28.98 7.73
CA ILE A 185 -22.09 -28.94 8.82
C ILE A 185 -21.61 -28.27 10.15
N ASN A 186 -22.31 -27.37 10.86
CA ASN A 186 -23.74 -27.11 11.08
C ASN A 186 -24.03 -25.64 11.46
N VAL A 187 -25.20 -25.12 11.08
CA VAL A 187 -25.74 -23.81 11.49
C VAL A 187 -26.62 -23.98 12.72
N GLY A 188 -26.31 -23.27 13.81
CA GLY A 188 -27.15 -23.16 15.01
C GLY A 188 -27.45 -21.70 15.33
N ARG A 189 -28.75 -21.36 15.35
CA ARG A 189 -29.33 -20.06 15.75
C ARG A 189 -28.84 -19.58 17.12
N MET A 190 -28.57 -18.27 17.23
CA MET A 190 -29.11 -17.46 18.32
C MET A 190 -29.50 -16.08 17.78
N ALA A 191 -30.77 -15.74 17.96
CA ALA A 191 -31.32 -14.44 17.73
C ALA A 191 -31.67 -13.80 19.08
N ALA A 192 -31.59 -12.46 19.06
CA ALA A 192 -32.40 -11.51 19.81
C ALA A 192 -31.85 -10.92 21.13
N GLN A 193 -31.93 -9.58 21.12
CA GLN A 193 -32.13 -8.63 22.21
C GLN A 193 -30.91 -8.18 23.04
N HIS A 194 -30.38 -7.00 22.69
CA HIS A 194 -30.44 -5.85 23.61
C HIS A 194 -30.60 -4.51 22.87
N SER A 195 -31.39 -3.66 23.51
CA SER A 195 -31.93 -2.35 23.11
C SER A 195 -30.84 -1.25 22.99
N PRO A 196 -31.17 -0.03 22.51
CA PRO A 196 -30.17 0.92 22.03
C PRO A 196 -29.50 1.64 23.20
N GLU A 197 -28.21 1.41 23.39
CA GLU A 197 -27.37 2.38 24.08
C GLU A 197 -27.08 3.52 23.11
N ILE A 198 -27.63 4.69 23.45
CA ILE A 198 -27.31 5.98 22.85
C ILE A 198 -25.86 6.29 23.22
N CYS A 199 -24.91 5.70 22.50
CA CYS A 199 -23.57 6.24 22.39
C CYS A 199 -23.63 7.29 21.28
N ASN A 200 -23.38 8.56 21.63
CA ASN A 200 -23.17 9.66 20.69
C ASN A 200 -22.06 9.31 19.69
N SER A 201 -22.42 8.58 18.63
CA SER A 201 -21.60 8.44 17.44
C SER A 201 -21.48 9.84 16.86
N SER A 202 -20.25 10.33 16.71
CA SER A 202 -19.92 11.54 15.98
C SER A 202 -20.68 11.54 14.64
N SER A 203 -21.81 12.25 14.58
CA SER A 203 -22.59 12.37 13.36
C SER A 203 -21.72 13.09 12.36
N SER A 204 -21.42 12.44 11.25
CA SER A 204 -20.88 13.09 10.06
C SER A 204 -21.76 14.30 9.70
N ASP A 205 -21.16 15.39 9.21
CA ASP A 205 -21.88 16.63 8.84
C ASP A 205 -23.06 16.42 7.86
N ASP A 206 -23.13 15.26 7.20
CA ASP A 206 -24.13 14.84 6.21
C ASP A 206 -24.95 13.60 6.61
N GLY A 207 -24.83 13.12 7.85
CA GLY A 207 -25.57 11.94 8.36
C GLY A 207 -25.13 10.56 7.82
N LYS A 208 -24.11 10.46 6.96
CA LYS A 208 -23.53 9.20 6.49
C LYS A 208 -22.38 8.66 7.37
N LEU A 209 -22.60 7.51 7.99
CA LEU A 209 -21.55 6.80 8.73
C LEU A 209 -20.43 6.33 7.80
N ARG A 210 -19.21 6.82 8.04
CA ARG A 210 -17.98 6.41 7.33
C ARG A 210 -17.09 5.63 8.29
N THR A 211 -16.71 4.43 7.90
CA THR A 211 -15.94 3.50 8.75
C THR A 211 -14.52 3.26 8.25
N GLY A 212 -14.13 3.84 7.11
CA GLY A 212 -12.83 3.62 6.49
C GLY A 212 -11.66 4.03 7.38
N THR A 213 -10.61 3.22 7.38
CA THR A 213 -9.38 3.41 8.16
C THR A 213 -8.18 3.57 7.23
N VAL A 214 -6.99 3.84 7.79
CA VAL A 214 -5.73 3.84 7.02
C VAL A 214 -5.55 2.50 6.27
N TRP A 215 -5.88 1.38 6.90
CA TRP A 215 -5.71 0.04 6.30
C TRP A 215 -6.68 -0.21 5.15
N THR A 216 -7.97 0.13 5.30
CA THR A 216 -8.94 -0.04 4.21
C THR A 216 -8.64 0.90 3.05
N CYS A 217 -8.13 2.10 3.33
CA CYS A 217 -7.68 3.04 2.30
C CYS A 217 -6.45 2.51 1.54
N ILE A 218 -5.44 1.99 2.24
CA ILE A 218 -4.29 1.32 1.60
C ILE A 218 -4.79 0.18 0.71
N ALA A 219 -5.72 -0.66 1.19
CA ALA A 219 -6.28 -1.75 0.41
C ALA A 219 -6.97 -1.25 -0.88
N HIS A 220 -7.78 -0.19 -0.80
CA HIS A 220 -8.42 0.40 -1.98
C HIS A 220 -7.41 1.00 -2.96
N ILE A 221 -6.39 1.71 -2.48
CA ILE A 221 -5.33 2.27 -3.35
C ILE A 221 -4.55 1.14 -4.02
N ILE A 222 -4.11 0.14 -3.25
CA ILE A 222 -3.35 -1.00 -3.80
C ILE A 222 -4.19 -1.78 -4.81
N THR A 223 -5.48 -2.01 -4.55
CA THR A 223 -6.39 -2.66 -5.50
C THR A 223 -6.52 -1.86 -6.80
N GLY A 224 -6.52 -0.53 -6.72
CA GLY A 224 -6.59 0.33 -7.90
C GLY A 224 -5.28 0.44 -8.68
N VAL A 225 -4.13 0.30 -8.00
CA VAL A 225 -2.79 0.56 -8.55
C VAL A 225 -2.09 -0.74 -8.93
N ILE A 226 -1.89 -1.66 -7.98
CA ILE A 226 -1.23 -2.96 -8.22
C ILE A 226 -2.21 -3.90 -8.92
N GLY A 227 -2.29 -3.77 -10.24
CA GLY A 227 -3.17 -4.57 -11.09
C GLY A 227 -2.47 -4.90 -12.41
N VAL A 228 -3.15 -4.66 -13.52
CA VAL A 228 -2.63 -4.91 -14.87
C VAL A 228 -1.28 -4.23 -15.14
N GLY A 229 -1.11 -3.01 -14.63
CA GLY A 229 0.07 -2.18 -14.90
C GLY A 229 1.38 -2.83 -14.45
N VAL A 230 1.42 -3.60 -13.35
CA VAL A 230 2.68 -4.22 -12.87
C VAL A 230 3.20 -5.31 -13.81
N LEU A 231 2.29 -5.96 -14.54
CA LEU A 231 2.62 -7.08 -15.43
C LEU A 231 3.37 -6.60 -16.69
N SER A 232 3.10 -5.38 -17.14
CA SER A 232 3.75 -4.78 -18.32
C SER A 232 5.05 -4.04 -18.00
N LEU A 233 5.36 -3.78 -16.72
CA LEU A 233 6.54 -3.00 -16.34
C LEU A 233 7.86 -3.65 -16.73
N ALA A 234 7.95 -4.98 -16.73
CA ALA A 234 9.16 -5.67 -17.20
C ALA A 234 9.43 -5.33 -18.66
N TRP A 235 8.40 -5.38 -19.51
CA TRP A 235 8.48 -4.98 -20.91
C TRP A 235 8.85 -3.51 -21.07
N SER A 236 8.22 -2.63 -20.29
CA SER A 236 8.50 -1.19 -20.33
C SER A 236 9.94 -0.86 -19.93
N ILE A 237 10.47 -1.49 -18.87
CA ILE A 237 11.89 -1.39 -18.54
C ILE A 237 12.76 -1.97 -19.65
N ALA A 238 12.36 -3.07 -20.28
CA ALA A 238 13.12 -3.62 -21.40
C ALA A 238 13.21 -2.64 -22.59
N GLN A 239 12.13 -1.91 -22.91
CA GLN A 239 12.18 -0.89 -23.97
C GLN A 239 13.12 0.28 -23.63
N LEU A 240 13.15 0.69 -22.36
CA LEU A 240 13.92 1.85 -21.85
C LEU A 240 15.37 1.51 -21.48
N GLY A 241 15.63 0.28 -21.03
CA GLY A 241 16.91 -0.20 -20.50
C GLY A 241 17.14 0.08 -19.01
N TRP A 242 18.30 -0.37 -18.52
CA TRP A 242 18.65 -0.43 -17.09
C TRP A 242 18.73 0.93 -16.37
N ILE A 243 18.92 2.03 -17.09
CA ILE A 243 19.00 3.36 -16.49
C ILE A 243 17.64 4.06 -16.60
N ALA A 244 17.15 4.23 -17.83
CA ALA A 244 15.95 5.02 -18.08
C ALA A 244 14.68 4.36 -17.53
N GLY A 245 14.61 3.01 -17.52
CA GLY A 245 13.44 2.27 -17.02
C GLY A 245 13.19 2.50 -15.53
N PRO A 246 14.12 2.12 -14.64
CA PRO A 246 13.97 2.34 -13.19
C PRO A 246 13.84 3.81 -12.82
N LEU A 247 14.57 4.71 -13.51
CA LEU A 247 14.45 6.15 -13.29
C LEU A 247 13.05 6.66 -13.66
N ALA A 248 12.48 6.21 -14.76
CA ALA A 248 11.12 6.56 -15.15
C ALA A 248 10.11 6.11 -14.08
N LEU A 249 10.20 4.87 -13.57
CA LEU A 249 9.33 4.40 -12.49
C LEU A 249 9.42 5.28 -11.24
N LEU A 250 10.63 5.60 -10.79
CA LEU A 250 10.83 6.50 -9.64
C LEU A 250 10.28 7.90 -9.90
N CYS A 251 10.48 8.45 -11.09
CA CYS A 251 9.90 9.73 -11.48
C CYS A 251 8.37 9.68 -11.41
N PHE A 252 7.71 8.71 -12.04
CA PHE A 252 6.25 8.60 -12.00
C PHE A 252 5.71 8.35 -10.58
N ALA A 253 6.44 7.65 -9.72
CA ALA A 253 6.11 7.54 -8.29
C ALA A 253 6.10 8.90 -7.59
N VAL A 254 7.12 9.73 -7.82
CA VAL A 254 7.21 11.10 -7.26
C VAL A 254 6.11 12.00 -7.81
N LEU A 255 5.85 11.97 -9.12
CA LEU A 255 4.77 12.74 -9.76
C LEU A 255 3.41 12.39 -9.15
N THR A 256 3.16 11.09 -8.96
CA THR A 256 1.93 10.58 -8.35
C THR A 256 1.82 10.96 -6.88
N PHE A 257 2.93 10.92 -6.13
CA PHE A 257 2.96 11.37 -4.74
C PHE A 257 2.59 12.84 -4.60
N ILE A 258 3.20 13.72 -5.42
CA ILE A 258 2.88 15.14 -5.44
C ILE A 258 1.40 15.35 -5.76
N SER A 259 0.91 14.74 -6.83
CA SER A 259 -0.49 14.83 -7.25
C SER A 259 -1.47 14.39 -6.15
N ALA A 260 -1.26 13.23 -5.54
CA ALA A 260 -2.12 12.70 -4.49
C ALA A 260 -2.20 13.66 -3.28
N PHE A 261 -1.08 14.30 -2.93
CA PHE A 261 -1.04 15.27 -1.83
C PHE A 261 -1.81 16.54 -2.16
N LEU A 262 -1.71 17.05 -3.39
CA LEU A 262 -2.48 18.21 -3.85
C LEU A 262 -3.98 17.89 -3.88
N LEU A 263 -4.35 16.75 -4.47
CA LEU A 263 -5.74 16.34 -4.66
C LEU A 263 -6.43 16.02 -3.33
N SER A 264 -5.73 15.39 -2.38
CA SER A 264 -6.30 15.07 -1.07
C SER A 264 -6.68 16.30 -0.23
N ASP A 265 -6.05 17.46 -0.46
CA ASP A 265 -6.44 18.73 0.15
C ASP A 265 -7.66 19.36 -0.55
N CYS A 266 -7.95 18.98 -1.79
CA CYS A 266 -9.10 19.45 -2.57
C CYS A 266 -10.41 18.70 -2.27
N TYR A 267 -10.36 17.67 -1.43
CA TYR A 267 -11.56 16.91 -1.02
C TYR A 267 -12.62 17.78 -0.32
N ARG A 268 -12.18 18.72 0.52
CA ARG A 268 -13.07 19.71 1.15
C ARG A 268 -12.81 21.10 0.60
N SER A 269 -13.89 21.81 0.27
CA SER A 269 -13.83 23.18 -0.26
C SER A 269 -14.75 24.13 0.53
N PRO A 270 -14.37 25.40 0.75
CA PRO A 270 -13.13 26.04 0.31
C PRO A 270 -11.91 25.70 1.20
N HIS A 271 -12.11 25.35 2.47
CA HIS A 271 -11.01 24.99 3.38
C HIS A 271 -10.74 23.48 3.39
N PRO A 272 -9.48 23.00 3.34
CA PRO A 272 -9.14 21.57 3.19
C PRO A 272 -9.54 20.68 4.37
N VAL A 273 -9.88 21.26 5.52
CA VAL A 273 -10.29 20.53 6.74
C VAL A 273 -11.72 20.83 7.16
N ASN A 274 -12.13 22.09 7.01
CA ASN A 274 -13.41 22.59 7.56
C ASN A 274 -14.43 22.89 6.45
N GLY A 275 -14.03 22.72 5.19
CA GLY A 275 -14.90 22.91 4.04
C GLY A 275 -15.94 21.80 3.89
N ILE A 276 -16.87 22.04 2.97
CA ILE A 276 -17.89 21.08 2.57
C ILE A 276 -17.23 19.96 1.79
N ARG A 277 -17.67 18.72 2.03
CA ARG A 277 -17.15 17.51 1.36
C ARG A 277 -17.58 17.47 -0.11
N ASN A 278 -16.64 17.15 -0.98
CA ASN A 278 -16.90 16.77 -2.37
C ASN A 278 -16.86 15.23 -2.45
N TYR A 279 -17.97 14.59 -2.80
CA TYR A 279 -18.07 13.12 -2.81
C TYR A 279 -17.39 12.48 -4.02
N PHE A 280 -17.28 13.23 -5.12
CA PHE A 280 -16.69 12.77 -6.38
C PHE A 280 -15.64 13.74 -6.86
N TYR A 281 -14.69 13.24 -7.65
CA TYR A 281 -13.64 14.07 -8.22
C TYR A 281 -14.21 15.21 -9.08
N MET A 282 -15.23 14.94 -9.90
CA MET A 282 -15.94 15.96 -10.68
C MET A 282 -16.60 17.04 -9.82
N ASP A 283 -17.09 16.70 -8.63
CA ASP A 283 -17.70 17.68 -7.73
C ASP A 283 -16.64 18.65 -7.21
N ALA A 284 -15.45 18.14 -6.85
CA ALA A 284 -14.31 18.96 -6.44
C ALA A 284 -13.87 19.91 -7.56
N VAL A 285 -13.82 19.42 -8.80
CA VAL A 285 -13.55 20.26 -9.99
C VAL A 285 -14.64 21.29 -10.22
N ARG A 286 -15.92 20.93 -10.05
CA ARG A 286 -17.04 21.86 -10.22
C ARG A 286 -17.00 23.01 -9.24
N VAL A 287 -16.84 22.71 -7.96
CA VAL A 287 -16.83 23.72 -6.89
C VAL A 287 -15.61 24.64 -7.01
N THR A 288 -14.49 24.13 -7.54
CA THR A 288 -13.23 24.88 -7.57
C THR A 288 -12.96 25.59 -8.90
N LEU A 289 -13.24 24.95 -10.04
CA LEU A 289 -12.88 25.42 -11.39
C LEU A 289 -14.11 25.70 -12.30
N GLY A 290 -15.32 25.40 -11.83
CA GLY A 290 -16.57 25.68 -12.53
C GLY A 290 -17.03 24.62 -13.54
N GLU A 291 -18.16 24.87 -14.20
CA GLU A 291 -18.87 23.87 -15.00
C GLU A 291 -18.15 23.43 -16.27
N LYS A 292 -17.45 24.34 -16.97
CA LYS A 292 -16.72 24.00 -18.20
C LYS A 292 -15.64 22.95 -17.92
N HIS A 293 -14.84 23.16 -16.87
CA HIS A 293 -13.82 22.22 -16.41
C HIS A 293 -14.43 20.91 -15.91
N THR A 294 -15.62 20.95 -15.32
CA THR A 294 -16.35 19.76 -14.87
C THR A 294 -16.70 18.85 -16.05
N TRP A 295 -17.22 19.41 -17.15
CA TRP A 295 -17.56 18.61 -18.34
C TRP A 295 -16.33 17.96 -18.95
N PHE A 296 -15.23 18.72 -19.09
CA PHE A 296 -13.98 18.19 -19.62
C PHE A 296 -13.37 17.11 -18.71
N CYS A 297 -13.31 17.37 -17.41
CA CYS A 297 -12.84 16.40 -16.41
C CYS A 297 -13.69 15.13 -16.43
N GLY A 298 -15.02 15.27 -16.39
CA GLY A 298 -15.94 14.15 -16.37
C GLY A 298 -15.86 13.28 -17.62
N PHE A 299 -15.78 13.89 -18.79
CA PHE A 299 -15.60 13.15 -20.04
C PHE A 299 -14.32 12.30 -19.99
N LEU A 300 -13.19 12.90 -19.61
CA LEU A 300 -11.92 12.20 -19.51
C LEU A 300 -11.92 11.12 -18.42
N GLN A 301 -12.48 11.43 -17.24
CA GLN A 301 -12.54 10.49 -16.11
C GLN A 301 -13.38 9.27 -16.47
N TYR A 302 -14.57 9.44 -17.05
CA TYR A 302 -15.40 8.30 -17.44
C TYR A 302 -14.81 7.51 -18.62
N LEU A 303 -14.16 8.17 -19.57
CA LEU A 303 -13.40 7.48 -20.62
C LEU A 303 -12.27 6.63 -20.02
N SER A 304 -11.58 7.15 -19.00
CA SER A 304 -10.52 6.44 -18.28
C SER A 304 -11.03 5.19 -17.59
N LEU A 305 -12.12 5.34 -16.82
CA LEU A 305 -12.72 4.25 -16.05
C LEU A 305 -13.29 3.16 -16.97
N PHE A 306 -13.88 3.56 -18.11
CA PHE A 306 -14.32 2.64 -19.16
C PHE A 306 -13.15 1.92 -19.82
N GLY A 307 -12.08 2.64 -20.14
CA GLY A 307 -10.85 2.06 -20.69
C GLY A 307 -10.18 1.06 -19.75
N ALA A 308 -10.10 1.34 -18.46
CA ALA A 308 -9.58 0.42 -17.45
C ALA A 308 -10.38 -0.91 -17.43
N SER A 309 -11.70 -0.81 -17.61
CA SER A 309 -12.58 -1.99 -17.69
C SER A 309 -12.27 -2.85 -18.92
N ILE A 310 -11.98 -2.24 -20.08
CA ILE A 310 -11.50 -2.95 -21.29
C ILE A 310 -10.16 -3.63 -21.00
N ALA A 311 -9.21 -2.92 -20.40
CA ALA A 311 -7.91 -3.47 -20.04
C ALA A 311 -8.05 -4.73 -19.16
N PHE A 312 -8.93 -4.71 -18.16
CA PHE A 312 -9.18 -5.87 -17.31
C PHE A 312 -9.72 -7.10 -18.05
N VAL A 313 -10.58 -6.90 -19.06
CA VAL A 313 -11.06 -8.00 -19.92
C VAL A 313 -9.89 -8.63 -20.71
N ILE A 314 -9.03 -7.80 -21.30
CA ILE A 314 -7.85 -8.25 -22.07
C ILE A 314 -6.86 -9.00 -21.18
N THR A 315 -6.56 -8.47 -19.99
CA THR A 315 -5.61 -9.09 -19.05
C THR A 315 -6.11 -10.42 -18.54
N THR A 316 -7.37 -10.47 -18.10
CA THR A 316 -7.99 -11.71 -17.59
C THR A 316 -7.90 -12.81 -18.64
N THR A 317 -8.20 -12.48 -19.89
CA THR A 317 -8.09 -13.42 -21.02
C THR A 317 -6.68 -13.92 -21.23
N THR A 318 -5.68 -13.02 -21.12
CA THR A 318 -4.26 -13.40 -21.21
C THR A 318 -3.87 -14.36 -20.10
N CYS A 319 -4.38 -14.17 -18.88
CA CYS A 319 -4.15 -15.06 -17.74
C CYS A 319 -4.85 -16.42 -17.90
N ILE A 320 -6.11 -16.45 -18.35
CA ILE A 320 -6.83 -17.71 -18.63
C ILE A 320 -6.13 -18.49 -19.74
N ARG A 321 -5.68 -17.82 -20.80
CA ARG A 321 -4.87 -18.42 -21.87
C ARG A 321 -3.57 -18.98 -21.34
N ALA A 322 -2.89 -18.28 -20.43
CA ALA A 322 -1.66 -18.75 -19.80
C ALA A 322 -1.91 -20.06 -19.03
N ILE A 323 -2.95 -20.11 -18.19
CA ILE A 323 -3.36 -21.33 -17.44
C ILE A 323 -3.70 -22.47 -18.41
N HIS A 324 -4.50 -22.20 -19.45
CA HIS A 324 -4.90 -23.22 -20.40
C HIS A 324 -3.70 -23.80 -21.15
N ARG A 325 -2.80 -22.94 -21.64
CA ARG A 325 -1.58 -23.39 -22.33
C ARG A 325 -0.66 -24.14 -21.38
N SER A 326 -0.49 -23.67 -20.15
CA SER A 326 0.31 -24.33 -19.11
C SER A 326 -0.12 -25.78 -18.89
N ASN A 327 -1.41 -25.98 -18.63
CA ASN A 327 -1.98 -27.31 -18.43
C ASN A 327 -1.90 -28.18 -19.70
N CYS A 328 -2.11 -27.59 -20.88
CA CYS A 328 -2.00 -28.29 -22.16
C CYS A 328 -0.58 -28.79 -22.40
N TYR A 329 0.44 -27.94 -22.25
CA TYR A 329 1.84 -28.34 -22.45
C TYR A 329 2.33 -29.34 -21.40
N HIS A 330 1.83 -29.26 -20.17
CA HIS A 330 2.14 -30.26 -19.14
C HIS A 330 1.54 -31.64 -19.49
N LYS A 331 0.31 -31.67 -20.01
CA LYS A 331 -0.40 -32.92 -20.32
C LYS A 331 0.03 -33.55 -21.66
N GLU A 332 0.14 -32.73 -22.70
CA GLU A 332 0.33 -33.18 -24.10
C GLU A 332 1.79 -33.00 -24.57
N GLY A 333 2.65 -32.40 -23.73
CA GLY A 333 4.05 -32.11 -24.03
C GLY A 333 4.28 -30.75 -24.71
N HIS A 334 5.49 -30.20 -24.57
CA HIS A 334 5.84 -28.83 -25.02
C HIS A 334 5.71 -28.58 -26.53
N ASN A 335 5.62 -29.64 -27.36
CA ASN A 335 5.47 -29.53 -28.81
C ASN A 335 4.02 -29.61 -29.29
N ALA A 336 3.04 -29.73 -28.39
CA ALA A 336 1.63 -29.84 -28.75
C ALA A 336 1.09 -28.50 -29.31
N PRO A 337 0.23 -28.53 -30.36
CA PRO A 337 -0.43 -27.34 -30.87
C PRO A 337 -1.55 -26.91 -29.91
N CYS A 338 -1.19 -26.24 -28.81
CA CYS A 338 -2.13 -25.72 -27.82
C CYS A 338 -2.76 -24.39 -28.32
N SER A 339 -3.76 -24.50 -29.21
CA SER A 339 -4.57 -23.35 -29.63
C SER A 339 -5.59 -22.98 -28.54
N SER A 340 -5.76 -21.69 -28.31
CA SER A 340 -6.75 -21.14 -27.39
C SER A 340 -7.53 -20.05 -28.10
N GLU A 341 -8.86 -20.12 -28.08
CA GLU A 341 -9.73 -19.08 -28.64
C GLU A 341 -9.95 -17.97 -27.63
N ASP A 342 -9.29 -16.83 -27.87
CA ASP A 342 -9.29 -15.69 -26.96
C ASP A 342 -10.67 -15.06 -26.74
N SER A 343 -11.49 -15.06 -27.78
CA SER A 343 -12.83 -14.47 -27.74
C SER A 343 -13.73 -15.18 -26.71
N SER A 344 -13.61 -16.50 -26.60
CA SER A 344 -14.41 -17.31 -25.67
C SER A 344 -14.10 -16.99 -24.20
N PHE A 345 -12.82 -16.72 -23.88
CA PHE A 345 -12.42 -16.32 -22.52
C PHE A 345 -12.83 -14.88 -22.18
N MET A 346 -12.79 -13.96 -23.15
CA MET A 346 -13.32 -12.60 -22.96
C MET A 346 -14.82 -12.62 -22.66
N LEU A 347 -15.58 -13.44 -23.39
CA LEU A 347 -17.02 -13.63 -23.17
C LEU A 347 -17.31 -14.24 -21.79
N LEU A 348 -16.50 -15.22 -21.35
CA LEU A 348 -16.62 -15.81 -20.01
C LEU A 348 -16.42 -14.78 -18.91
N PHE A 349 -15.38 -13.94 -19.01
CA PHE A 349 -15.15 -12.87 -18.03
C PHE A 349 -16.29 -11.86 -18.04
N GLY A 350 -16.75 -11.43 -19.23
CA GLY A 350 -17.91 -10.56 -19.38
C GLY A 350 -19.16 -11.15 -18.73
N PHE A 351 -19.42 -12.44 -18.92
CA PHE A 351 -20.53 -13.15 -18.28
C PHE A 351 -20.46 -13.09 -16.75
N VAL A 352 -19.30 -13.37 -16.15
CA VAL A 352 -19.11 -13.26 -14.69
C VAL A 352 -19.33 -11.82 -14.22
N GLN A 353 -18.83 -10.83 -14.96
CA GLN A 353 -18.99 -9.42 -14.61
C GLN A 353 -20.43 -8.93 -14.69
N ILE A 354 -21.29 -9.50 -15.55
CA ILE A 354 -22.72 -9.17 -15.56
C ILE A 354 -23.34 -9.41 -14.18
N PHE A 355 -22.96 -10.48 -13.48
CA PHE A 355 -23.46 -10.78 -12.13
C PHE A 355 -22.79 -9.90 -11.07
N LEU A 356 -21.46 -9.79 -11.08
CA LEU A 356 -20.73 -8.99 -10.09
C LEU A 356 -21.09 -7.50 -10.17
N SER A 357 -21.36 -6.99 -11.37
CA SER A 357 -21.79 -5.61 -11.57
C SER A 357 -23.17 -5.31 -10.97
N GLN A 358 -23.94 -6.31 -10.52
CA GLN A 358 -25.19 -6.07 -9.79
C GLN A 358 -24.96 -5.72 -8.30
N ILE A 359 -23.72 -5.71 -7.81
CA ILE A 359 -23.39 -5.24 -6.45
C ILE A 359 -23.83 -3.76 -6.31
N PRO A 360 -24.61 -3.38 -5.28
CA PRO A 360 -25.31 -2.09 -5.27
C PRO A 360 -24.40 -0.85 -5.32
N ASP A 361 -23.30 -0.86 -4.56
CA ASP A 361 -22.41 0.29 -4.39
C ASP A 361 -21.00 -0.10 -3.92
N PHE A 362 -20.12 0.92 -3.86
CA PHE A 362 -18.72 0.81 -3.42
C PHE A 362 -18.53 0.35 -1.97
N HIS A 363 -19.52 0.56 -1.09
CA HIS A 363 -19.44 0.11 0.29
C HIS A 363 -19.70 -1.41 0.38
N ASN A 364 -20.66 -1.92 -0.39
CA ASN A 364 -21.00 -3.34 -0.42
C ASN A 364 -19.91 -4.24 -1.04
N MET A 365 -18.96 -3.65 -1.80
CA MET A 365 -17.83 -4.40 -2.38
C MET A 365 -16.56 -4.41 -1.50
N GLN A 366 -16.57 -3.85 -0.28
CA GLN A 366 -15.37 -3.73 0.55
C GLN A 366 -14.61 -5.07 0.73
N TRP A 367 -15.34 -6.16 0.96
CA TRP A 367 -14.75 -7.49 1.09
C TRP A 367 -14.07 -7.96 -0.21
N LEU A 368 -14.66 -7.65 -1.36
CA LEU A 368 -14.13 -8.00 -2.67
C LEU A 368 -12.84 -7.21 -2.95
N SER A 369 -12.76 -5.95 -2.55
CA SER A 369 -11.52 -5.15 -2.62
C SER A 369 -10.42 -5.71 -1.71
N VAL A 370 -10.74 -6.17 -0.50
CA VAL A 370 -9.74 -6.79 0.39
C VAL A 370 -9.18 -8.08 -0.23
N VAL A 371 -10.04 -8.93 -0.78
CA VAL A 371 -9.60 -10.13 -1.50
C VAL A 371 -8.72 -9.76 -2.69
N ALA A 372 -9.14 -8.78 -3.50
CA ALA A 372 -8.35 -8.32 -4.65
C ALA A 372 -6.97 -7.77 -4.24
N ALA A 373 -6.88 -7.04 -3.13
CA ALA A 373 -5.61 -6.55 -2.58
C ALA A 373 -4.68 -7.71 -2.16
N ILE A 374 -5.20 -8.72 -1.47
CA ILE A 374 -4.41 -9.91 -1.08
C ILE A 374 -3.89 -10.61 -2.34
N MET A 375 -4.77 -10.85 -3.32
CA MET A 375 -4.38 -11.49 -4.58
C MET A 375 -3.32 -10.68 -5.35
N SER A 376 -3.38 -9.33 -5.31
CA SER A 376 -2.34 -8.48 -5.93
C SER A 376 -0.96 -8.66 -5.33
N PHE A 377 -0.89 -8.78 -4.01
CA PHE A 377 0.39 -9.09 -3.36
C PHE A 377 0.86 -10.48 -3.75
N SER A 378 -0.02 -11.49 -3.68
CA SER A 378 0.33 -12.87 -4.03
C SER A 378 0.98 -12.98 -5.40
N TYR A 379 0.33 -12.52 -6.47
CA TYR A 379 0.91 -12.66 -7.81
C TYR A 379 2.15 -11.77 -8.01
N SER A 380 2.24 -10.61 -7.33
CA SER A 380 3.40 -9.72 -7.44
C SER A 380 4.63 -10.32 -6.75
N PHE A 381 4.45 -10.97 -5.59
CA PHE A 381 5.50 -11.73 -4.92
C PHE A 381 5.94 -12.94 -5.73
N ILE A 382 5.00 -13.69 -6.34
CA ILE A 382 5.33 -14.79 -7.23
C ILE A 382 6.10 -14.31 -8.45
N GLY A 383 5.61 -13.26 -9.14
CA GLY A 383 6.28 -12.71 -10.33
C GLY A 383 7.68 -12.20 -10.03
N PHE A 384 7.86 -11.48 -8.92
CA PHE A 384 9.16 -11.08 -8.41
C PHE A 384 10.04 -12.30 -8.08
N GLY A 385 9.54 -13.25 -7.30
CA GLY A 385 10.29 -14.42 -6.84
C GLY A 385 10.75 -15.32 -8.00
N LEU A 386 9.87 -15.57 -8.97
CA LEU A 386 10.20 -16.29 -10.19
C LEU A 386 11.24 -15.53 -11.02
N GLY A 387 11.10 -14.21 -11.15
CA GLY A 387 12.08 -13.35 -11.84
C GLY A 387 13.46 -13.46 -11.18
N PHE A 388 13.51 -13.31 -9.87
CA PHE A 388 14.72 -13.45 -9.08
C PHE A 388 15.36 -14.84 -9.19
N ALA A 389 14.57 -15.90 -9.03
CA ALA A 389 15.04 -17.28 -9.19
C ALA A 389 15.59 -17.54 -10.59
N LYS A 390 14.95 -16.99 -11.63
CA LYS A 390 15.42 -17.10 -13.01
C LYS A 390 16.74 -16.37 -13.23
N VAL A 391 16.95 -15.19 -12.62
CA VAL A 391 18.24 -14.48 -12.66
C VAL A 391 19.35 -15.31 -12.03
N ILE A 392 19.09 -15.94 -10.88
CA ILE A 392 20.04 -16.86 -10.24
C ILE A 392 20.32 -18.06 -11.16
N GLY A 393 19.28 -18.70 -11.69
CA GLY A 393 19.41 -19.87 -12.57
C GLY A 393 20.13 -19.55 -13.89
N ASN A 394 19.96 -18.34 -14.43
CA ASN A 394 20.71 -17.89 -15.60
C ASN A 394 22.20 -17.65 -15.29
N GLY A 395 22.57 -17.42 -14.02
CA GLY A 395 23.93 -17.05 -13.61
C GLY A 395 24.39 -15.66 -14.09
N MET A 396 23.48 -14.87 -14.67
CA MET A 396 23.77 -13.55 -15.22
C MET A 396 22.55 -12.64 -15.22
N ILE A 397 22.79 -11.34 -15.12
CA ILE A 397 21.78 -10.29 -15.29
C ILE A 397 21.69 -9.97 -16.80
N LYS A 398 20.55 -10.27 -17.42
CA LYS A 398 20.31 -9.96 -18.83
C LYS A 398 19.89 -8.50 -19.04
N GLY A 399 19.83 -8.11 -20.32
CA GLY A 399 19.37 -6.79 -20.76
C GLY A 399 20.48 -5.75 -20.84
N GLY A 400 20.42 -4.92 -21.88
CA GLY A 400 21.34 -3.80 -22.10
C GLY A 400 20.91 -2.48 -21.45
N ILE A 401 21.88 -1.56 -21.30
CA ILE A 401 21.64 -0.20 -20.79
C ILE A 401 20.67 0.60 -21.67
N GLY A 402 20.73 0.41 -22.99
CA GLY A 402 19.85 1.06 -23.96
C GLY A 402 18.52 0.34 -24.22
N GLY A 403 18.24 -0.73 -23.50
CA GLY A 403 17.04 -1.55 -23.73
C GLY A 403 17.11 -2.41 -25.00
N ILE A 404 15.98 -3.01 -25.37
CA ILE A 404 15.86 -3.90 -26.53
C ILE A 404 16.23 -3.15 -27.83
N PRO A 405 17.11 -3.70 -28.69
CA PRO A 405 17.41 -3.10 -29.98
C PRO A 405 16.18 -3.10 -30.89
N ALA A 406 16.05 -2.08 -31.75
CA ALA A 406 15.00 -2.00 -32.75
C ALA A 406 15.60 -1.93 -34.17
N PRO A 407 14.89 -2.44 -35.19
CA PRO A 407 15.35 -2.40 -36.59
C PRO A 407 15.66 -1.00 -37.13
N SER A 408 15.04 0.04 -36.55
CA SER A 408 15.31 1.43 -36.89
C SER A 408 15.18 2.35 -35.67
N THR A 409 15.82 3.52 -35.73
CA THR A 409 15.72 4.55 -34.70
C THR A 409 14.28 5.00 -34.47
N ALA A 410 13.48 5.15 -35.55
CA ALA A 410 12.08 5.54 -35.45
C ALA A 410 11.27 4.51 -34.64
N GLN A 411 11.41 3.21 -34.95
CA GLN A 411 10.74 2.15 -34.18
C GLN A 411 11.22 2.10 -32.73
N LYS A 412 12.49 2.39 -32.45
CA LYS A 412 13.00 2.50 -31.07
C LYS A 412 12.30 3.62 -30.31
N VAL A 413 12.15 4.79 -30.93
CA VAL A 413 11.46 5.95 -30.33
C VAL A 413 9.98 5.64 -30.06
N TRP A 414 9.29 4.98 -30.97
CA TRP A 414 7.88 4.59 -30.78
C TRP A 414 7.69 3.60 -29.64
N ARG A 415 8.57 2.59 -29.54
CA ARG A 415 8.53 1.64 -28.41
C ARG A 415 8.84 2.29 -27.07
N ILE A 416 9.80 3.20 -27.02
CA ILE A 416 10.11 3.99 -25.81
C ILE A 416 8.90 4.86 -25.42
N SER A 417 8.31 5.55 -26.39
CA SER A 417 7.11 6.36 -26.18
C SER A 417 5.96 5.53 -25.60
N GLN A 418 5.69 4.35 -26.19
CA GLN A 418 4.68 3.43 -25.70
C GLN A 418 4.99 2.94 -24.27
N ALA A 419 6.24 2.59 -23.97
CA ALA A 419 6.66 2.17 -22.63
C ALA A 419 6.46 3.27 -21.57
N ILE A 420 6.67 4.53 -21.93
CA ILE A 420 6.37 5.66 -21.03
C ILE A 420 4.87 5.76 -20.76
N GLY A 421 4.02 5.58 -21.79
CA GLY A 421 2.56 5.55 -21.60
C GLY A 421 2.12 4.40 -20.70
N ASP A 422 2.73 3.23 -20.85
CA ASP A 422 2.45 2.04 -20.06
C ASP A 422 2.86 2.21 -18.59
N ILE A 423 4.04 2.80 -18.32
CA ILE A 423 4.43 3.24 -16.97
C ILE A 423 3.45 4.28 -16.42
N ALA A 424 3.03 5.24 -17.26
CA ALA A 424 2.07 6.26 -16.87
C ALA A 424 0.70 5.69 -16.52
N PHE A 425 0.32 4.52 -17.04
CA PHE A 425 -0.88 3.80 -16.66
C PHE A 425 -0.77 3.12 -15.28
N ALA A 426 0.43 2.66 -14.91
CA ALA A 426 0.62 1.83 -13.71
C ALA A 426 0.45 2.57 -12.37
N TYR A 427 0.54 3.89 -12.34
CA TYR A 427 0.54 4.70 -11.11
C TYR A 427 -0.76 5.45 -10.75
N PRO A 428 -1.53 6.01 -11.71
CA PRO A 428 -2.61 6.94 -11.37
C PRO A 428 -3.85 6.26 -10.78
N TYR A 429 -4.04 6.41 -9.46
CA TYR A 429 -5.35 6.25 -8.80
C TYR A 429 -6.02 7.59 -8.51
N SER A 430 -5.47 8.71 -9.02
CA SER A 430 -6.03 10.06 -8.86
C SER A 430 -7.49 10.14 -9.30
N VAL A 431 -7.87 9.37 -10.32
CA VAL A 431 -9.22 9.26 -10.88
C VAL A 431 -10.25 8.64 -9.93
N ILE A 432 -9.83 8.01 -8.84
CA ILE A 432 -10.70 7.44 -7.80
C ILE A 432 -10.30 7.92 -6.39
N LEU A 433 -9.35 8.85 -6.29
CA LEU A 433 -8.77 9.26 -5.01
C LEU A 433 -9.80 9.91 -4.10
N ILE A 434 -10.62 10.82 -4.64
CA ILE A 434 -11.65 11.54 -3.89
C ILE A 434 -12.74 10.58 -3.40
N GLU A 435 -13.14 9.64 -4.24
CA GLU A 435 -14.11 8.61 -3.94
C GLU A 435 -13.61 7.66 -2.84
N ILE A 436 -12.32 7.28 -2.86
CA ILE A 436 -11.68 6.52 -1.76
C ILE A 436 -11.63 7.37 -0.48
N GLN A 437 -11.25 8.64 -0.58
CA GLN A 437 -11.17 9.55 0.56
C GLN A 437 -12.53 9.80 1.22
N ASP A 438 -13.62 9.80 0.45
CA ASP A 438 -15.00 9.90 0.98
C ASP A 438 -15.41 8.69 1.84
N THR A 439 -14.69 7.56 1.78
CA THR A 439 -14.97 6.41 2.67
C THR A 439 -14.38 6.54 4.07
N LEU A 440 -13.44 7.48 4.28
CA LEU A 440 -12.63 7.56 5.49
C LEU A 440 -13.41 8.13 6.67
N LYS A 441 -13.22 7.52 7.84
CA LYS A 441 -13.73 8.05 9.10
C LYS A 441 -12.96 9.31 9.51
N SER A 442 -13.63 10.20 10.24
CA SER A 442 -13.02 11.39 10.85
C SER A 442 -13.59 11.59 12.25
N PRO A 443 -12.79 11.92 13.28
CA PRO A 443 -11.34 12.26 13.27
C PRO A 443 -10.38 11.04 13.13
N PRO A 444 -9.10 11.26 12.71
CA PRO A 444 -8.49 12.53 12.26
C PRO A 444 -9.03 12.99 10.89
N SER A 445 -8.64 14.18 10.41
CA SER A 445 -9.15 14.71 9.13
C SER A 445 -8.86 13.77 7.96
N GLU A 446 -9.80 13.67 7.02
CA GLU A 446 -9.76 12.68 5.94
C GLU A 446 -8.49 12.84 5.10
N ASN A 447 -8.05 14.08 4.84
CA ASN A 447 -6.82 14.36 4.09
C ASN A 447 -5.54 13.87 4.78
N LYS A 448 -5.47 13.86 6.12
CA LYS A 448 -4.30 13.34 6.87
C LYS A 448 -4.22 11.83 6.77
N THR A 449 -5.36 11.16 6.95
CA THR A 449 -5.49 9.71 6.78
C THR A 449 -5.15 9.31 5.35
N MET A 450 -5.69 10.05 4.37
CA MET A 450 -5.44 9.84 2.94
C MET A 450 -3.95 9.98 2.62
N LYS A 451 -3.30 11.09 3.00
CA LYS A 451 -1.85 11.31 2.75
C LYS A 451 -0.98 10.22 3.37
N LYS A 452 -1.30 9.76 4.58
CA LYS A 452 -0.58 8.65 5.23
C LYS A 452 -0.75 7.34 4.45
N ALA A 453 -1.98 7.04 4.03
CA ALA A 453 -2.28 5.85 3.23
C ALA A 453 -1.63 5.92 1.83
N SER A 454 -1.69 7.06 1.16
CA SER A 454 -1.05 7.34 -0.13
C SER A 454 0.45 7.16 -0.06
N MET A 455 1.11 7.69 0.97
CA MET A 455 2.55 7.52 1.17
C MET A 455 2.92 6.04 1.30
N ALA A 456 2.25 5.31 2.20
CA ALA A 456 2.49 3.88 2.39
C ALA A 456 2.24 3.08 1.10
N SER A 457 1.11 3.34 0.42
CA SER A 457 0.72 2.62 -0.78
C SER A 457 1.68 2.87 -1.94
N ILE A 458 2.07 4.13 -2.19
CA ILE A 458 3.02 4.47 -3.26
C ILE A 458 4.40 3.87 -3.00
N SER A 459 4.87 3.85 -1.73
CA SER A 459 6.12 3.19 -1.39
C SER A 459 6.06 1.68 -1.64
N ILE A 460 4.98 1.03 -1.21
CA ILE A 460 4.76 -0.40 -1.40
C ILE A 460 4.66 -0.74 -2.91
N THR A 461 3.83 -0.01 -3.67
CA THR A 461 3.65 -0.26 -5.11
C THR A 461 4.95 -0.06 -5.86
N THR A 462 5.69 1.02 -5.58
CA THR A 462 6.97 1.30 -6.23
C THR A 462 8.00 0.21 -5.97
N PHE A 463 8.03 -0.35 -4.76
CA PHE A 463 8.88 -1.51 -4.46
C PHE A 463 8.53 -2.70 -5.37
N PHE A 464 7.26 -3.11 -5.43
CA PHE A 464 6.84 -4.22 -6.31
C PHE A 464 7.07 -3.92 -7.79
N TYR A 465 6.90 -2.68 -8.21
CA TYR A 465 7.06 -2.26 -9.59
C TYR A 465 8.51 -2.34 -10.04
N LEU A 466 9.44 -1.85 -9.20
CA LEU A 466 10.86 -2.02 -9.41
C LEU A 466 11.27 -3.49 -9.36
N CYS A 467 10.76 -4.26 -8.39
CA CYS A 467 11.06 -5.69 -8.31
C CYS A 467 10.59 -6.46 -9.55
N CYS A 468 9.30 -6.41 -9.89
CA CYS A 468 8.74 -7.12 -11.03
C CYS A 468 9.34 -6.62 -12.36
N GLY A 469 9.51 -5.31 -12.51
CA GLY A 469 10.10 -4.72 -13.70
C GLY A 469 11.57 -5.09 -13.88
N CYS A 470 12.41 -4.83 -12.87
CA CYS A 470 13.85 -5.04 -12.96
C CYS A 470 14.21 -6.51 -12.98
N PHE A 471 13.64 -7.35 -12.11
CA PHE A 471 13.93 -8.79 -12.13
C PHE A 471 13.35 -9.47 -13.36
N GLY A 472 12.21 -8.99 -13.88
CA GLY A 472 11.70 -9.42 -15.18
C GLY A 472 12.69 -9.14 -16.31
N TYR A 473 13.18 -7.90 -16.41
CA TYR A 473 14.18 -7.55 -17.44
C TYR A 473 15.52 -8.28 -17.24
N ALA A 474 15.99 -8.44 -16.01
CA ALA A 474 17.18 -9.22 -15.70
C ALA A 474 17.04 -10.71 -16.06
N ALA A 475 15.83 -11.27 -15.95
CA ALA A 475 15.55 -12.66 -16.25
C ALA A 475 15.49 -12.93 -17.76
N PHE A 476 14.91 -12.01 -18.54
CA PHE A 476 14.57 -12.23 -19.95
C PHE A 476 15.36 -11.38 -20.94
N GLY A 477 15.87 -10.21 -20.56
CA GLY A 477 16.63 -9.33 -21.45
C GLY A 477 15.81 -8.90 -22.67
N ASP A 478 16.32 -9.16 -23.86
CA ASP A 478 15.65 -8.80 -25.11
C ASP A 478 14.37 -9.60 -25.39
N ASP A 479 14.20 -10.75 -24.71
CA ASP A 479 13.02 -11.61 -24.83
C ASP A 479 11.93 -11.28 -23.79
N THR A 480 12.01 -10.12 -23.13
CA THR A 480 11.08 -9.76 -22.05
C THR A 480 9.64 -9.67 -22.57
N PRO A 481 8.70 -10.46 -22.01
CA PRO A 481 7.33 -10.53 -22.49
C PRO A 481 6.54 -9.29 -22.11
N GLY A 482 5.48 -8.99 -22.88
CA GLY A 482 4.52 -7.93 -22.55
C GLY A 482 3.77 -8.12 -21.23
N ASN A 483 3.59 -9.38 -20.80
CA ASN A 483 3.12 -9.72 -19.46
C ASN A 483 4.20 -10.60 -18.80
N LEU A 484 4.78 -10.13 -17.69
CA LEU A 484 5.86 -10.79 -16.97
C LEU A 484 5.63 -12.31 -16.79
N LEU A 485 4.43 -12.72 -16.37
CA LEU A 485 4.15 -14.13 -16.08
C LEU A 485 4.15 -15.03 -17.31
N THR A 486 3.97 -14.47 -18.51
CA THR A 486 3.99 -15.25 -19.75
C THR A 486 5.42 -15.63 -20.18
N GLY A 487 6.44 -14.95 -19.67
CA GLY A 487 7.84 -15.18 -20.05
C GLY A 487 8.50 -16.36 -19.35
N PHE A 488 8.01 -16.76 -18.17
CA PHE A 488 8.57 -17.91 -17.45
C PHE A 488 8.41 -19.23 -18.20
N GLY A 489 7.62 -19.23 -19.28
CA GLY A 489 7.28 -20.43 -20.02
C GLY A 489 6.50 -21.40 -19.14
N PHE A 490 5.96 -22.44 -19.75
CA PHE A 490 5.15 -23.44 -19.04
C PHE A 490 6.04 -24.45 -18.29
N TYR A 491 7.13 -23.97 -17.71
CA TYR A 491 8.15 -24.76 -17.04
C TYR A 491 7.93 -24.76 -15.52
N GLU A 492 8.34 -25.86 -14.88
CA GLU A 492 8.13 -26.11 -13.46
C GLU A 492 8.65 -24.98 -12.54
N PRO A 493 7.90 -24.58 -11.49
CA PRO A 493 6.58 -25.11 -11.10
C PRO A 493 5.42 -24.48 -11.91
N TYR A 494 4.81 -25.25 -12.81
CA TYR A 494 3.70 -24.75 -13.66
C TYR A 494 2.47 -24.38 -12.81
N TRP A 495 2.24 -25.12 -11.72
CA TRP A 495 1.16 -24.85 -10.77
C TRP A 495 1.29 -23.47 -10.11
N LEU A 496 2.51 -22.99 -9.87
CA LEU A 496 2.76 -21.70 -9.23
C LEU A 496 2.48 -20.55 -10.20
N ILE A 497 2.82 -20.75 -11.48
CA ILE A 497 2.47 -19.81 -12.56
C ILE A 497 0.96 -19.78 -12.77
N ASP A 498 0.29 -20.94 -12.74
CA ASP A 498 -1.16 -21.04 -12.84
C ASP A 498 -1.85 -20.36 -11.64
N PHE A 499 -1.33 -20.58 -10.43
CA PHE A 499 -1.81 -19.93 -9.21
C PHE A 499 -1.65 -18.41 -9.26
N ALA A 500 -0.51 -17.90 -9.75
CA ALA A 500 -0.30 -16.48 -9.95
C ALA A 500 -1.28 -15.88 -10.97
N ASN A 501 -1.51 -16.56 -12.09
CA ASN A 501 -2.50 -16.13 -13.08
C ASN A 501 -3.94 -16.18 -12.53
N ALA A 502 -4.28 -17.18 -11.72
CA ALA A 502 -5.57 -17.25 -11.03
C ALA A 502 -5.74 -16.10 -10.02
N CYS A 503 -4.69 -15.75 -9.28
CA CYS A 503 -4.67 -14.60 -8.40
C CYS A 503 -4.91 -13.29 -9.18
N ILE A 504 -4.30 -13.12 -10.36
CA ILE A 504 -4.58 -11.96 -11.23
C ILE A 504 -6.05 -11.94 -11.63
N ILE A 505 -6.62 -13.06 -12.09
CA ILE A 505 -8.04 -13.14 -12.48
C ILE A 505 -8.94 -12.69 -11.32
N LEU A 506 -8.72 -13.23 -10.11
CA LEU A 506 -9.49 -12.87 -8.92
C LEU A 506 -9.33 -11.39 -8.54
N HIS A 507 -8.11 -10.85 -8.64
CA HIS A 507 -7.85 -9.43 -8.45
C HIS A 507 -8.64 -8.58 -9.44
N LEU A 508 -8.61 -8.92 -10.74
CA LEU A 508 -9.28 -8.17 -11.80
C LEU A 508 -10.80 -8.23 -11.72
N LEU A 509 -11.38 -9.29 -11.13
CA LEU A 509 -12.80 -9.34 -10.80
C LEU A 509 -13.18 -8.19 -9.85
N GLY A 510 -12.39 -7.97 -8.79
CA GLY A 510 -12.59 -6.88 -7.84
C GLY A 510 -12.20 -5.51 -8.41
N GLY A 511 -11.08 -5.43 -9.14
CA GLY A 511 -10.63 -4.21 -9.82
C GLY A 511 -11.70 -3.67 -10.77
N TYR A 512 -12.31 -4.52 -11.60
CA TYR A 512 -13.39 -4.10 -12.50
C TYR A 512 -14.53 -3.42 -11.76
N GLN A 513 -14.93 -3.94 -10.60
CA GLN A 513 -15.99 -3.32 -9.79
C GLN A 513 -15.56 -1.96 -9.24
N VAL A 514 -14.33 -1.81 -8.75
CA VAL A 514 -13.79 -0.53 -8.26
C VAL A 514 -13.89 0.58 -9.32
N PHE A 515 -13.62 0.25 -10.60
CA PHE A 515 -13.62 1.23 -11.69
C PHE A 515 -15.01 1.49 -12.32
N CYS A 516 -15.90 0.48 -12.36
CA CYS A 516 -17.22 0.64 -12.97
C CYS A 516 -18.23 1.38 -12.09
N GLN A 517 -18.09 1.25 -10.78
CA GLN A 517 -19.12 1.72 -9.85
C GLN A 517 -19.28 3.24 -9.77
N PRO A 518 -18.24 4.06 -9.94
CA PRO A 518 -18.40 5.50 -10.15
C PRO A 518 -19.23 5.84 -11.40
N ILE A 519 -19.10 5.08 -12.50
CA ILE A 519 -19.92 5.25 -13.72
C ILE A 519 -21.38 4.91 -13.42
N PHE A 520 -21.62 3.77 -12.77
CA PHE A 520 -22.96 3.33 -12.41
C PHE A 520 -23.66 4.34 -11.52
N ALA A 521 -22.99 4.77 -10.44
CA ALA A 521 -23.54 5.75 -9.52
C ALA A 521 -23.89 7.07 -10.22
N PHE A 522 -23.07 7.53 -11.16
CA PHE A 522 -23.33 8.75 -11.92
C PHE A 522 -24.56 8.63 -12.81
N VAL A 523 -24.60 7.63 -13.70
CA VAL A 523 -25.68 7.48 -14.68
C VAL A 523 -27.01 7.20 -13.98
N GLU A 524 -27.01 6.34 -12.97
CA GLU A 524 -28.21 6.01 -12.19
C GLU A 524 -28.78 7.25 -11.49
N ARG A 525 -27.93 8.05 -10.82
CA ARG A 525 -28.38 9.28 -10.15
C ARG A 525 -28.86 10.33 -11.14
N TRP A 526 -28.19 10.46 -12.28
CA TRP A 526 -28.57 11.42 -13.31
C TRP A 526 -29.93 11.08 -13.92
N LEU A 527 -30.17 9.83 -14.27
CA LEU A 527 -31.46 9.38 -14.82
C LEU A 527 -32.57 9.40 -13.78
N ALA A 528 -32.30 9.01 -12.53
CA ALA A 528 -33.28 9.10 -11.45
C ALA A 528 -33.74 10.55 -11.22
N LYS A 529 -32.82 11.52 -11.27
CA LYS A 529 -33.16 12.95 -11.17
C LYS A 529 -33.90 13.47 -12.39
N LYS A 530 -33.53 13.04 -13.59
CA LYS A 530 -34.13 13.50 -14.85
C LYS A 530 -35.52 12.91 -15.09
N PHE A 531 -35.76 11.69 -14.63
CA PHE A 531 -37.01 10.96 -14.82
C PHE A 531 -37.56 10.43 -13.48
N PRO A 532 -37.98 11.31 -12.55
CA PRO A 532 -38.40 10.90 -11.21
C PRO A 532 -39.68 10.06 -11.19
N SER A 533 -40.53 10.17 -12.20
CA SER A 533 -41.79 9.42 -12.33
C SER A 533 -41.67 8.09 -13.08
N SER A 534 -40.49 7.76 -13.60
CA SER A 534 -40.30 6.53 -14.37
C SER A 534 -40.17 5.32 -13.44
N SER A 535 -41.15 4.41 -13.51
CA SER A 535 -41.14 3.13 -12.81
C SER A 535 -39.91 2.27 -13.19
N PHE A 536 -39.51 2.29 -14.47
CA PHE A 536 -38.32 1.56 -14.93
C PHE A 536 -37.04 2.02 -14.24
N VAL A 537 -36.91 3.33 -13.97
CA VAL A 537 -35.70 3.94 -13.40
C VAL A 537 -35.68 3.88 -11.88
N ASN A 538 -36.81 4.09 -11.21
CA ASN A 538 -36.84 4.31 -9.76
C ASN A 538 -37.43 3.14 -8.96
N ASP A 539 -38.22 2.25 -9.56
CA ASP A 539 -38.87 1.18 -8.80
C ASP A 539 -37.92 0.02 -8.54
N PHE A 540 -38.11 -0.61 -7.38
CA PHE A 540 -37.40 -1.82 -6.98
C PHE A 540 -38.39 -2.98 -6.88
N TYR A 541 -38.15 -4.00 -7.69
CA TYR A 541 -38.91 -5.25 -7.73
C TYR A 541 -38.24 -6.27 -6.82
N THR A 542 -38.99 -6.88 -5.90
CA THR A 542 -38.44 -7.90 -5.00
C THR A 542 -38.62 -9.27 -5.62
N ILE A 543 -37.53 -9.97 -5.89
CA ILE A 543 -37.55 -11.36 -6.34
C ILE A 543 -37.23 -12.25 -5.14
N GLN A 544 -38.11 -13.21 -4.89
CA GLN A 544 -37.84 -14.29 -3.93
C GLN A 544 -37.41 -15.53 -4.72
N LEU A 545 -36.13 -15.86 -4.61
CA LEU A 545 -35.59 -17.12 -5.11
C LEU A 545 -35.65 -18.15 -3.98
N CYS A 546 -35.99 -19.40 -4.32
CA CYS A 546 -36.01 -20.47 -3.34
C CYS A 546 -34.61 -20.60 -2.69
N PHE A 547 -34.56 -20.58 -1.36
CA PHE A 547 -33.34 -20.66 -0.53
C PHE A 547 -32.40 -19.43 -0.47
N LEU A 548 -32.79 -18.28 -1.05
CA LEU A 548 -32.03 -17.03 -0.93
C LEU A 548 -32.85 -15.90 -0.28
N PRO A 549 -32.20 -14.96 0.44
CA PRO A 549 -32.90 -13.80 0.98
C PRO A 549 -33.55 -12.95 -0.14
N PRO A 550 -34.65 -12.23 0.16
CA PRO A 550 -35.35 -11.42 -0.83
C PRO A 550 -34.40 -10.41 -1.49
N TYR A 551 -34.29 -10.45 -2.81
CA TYR A 551 -33.36 -9.62 -3.57
C TYR A 551 -34.11 -8.51 -4.31
N LYS A 552 -33.70 -7.26 -4.10
CA LYS A 552 -34.31 -6.09 -4.75
C LYS A 552 -33.59 -5.80 -6.06
N ILE A 553 -34.33 -5.84 -7.16
CA ILE A 553 -33.83 -5.55 -8.51
C ILE A 553 -34.46 -4.25 -9.00
N ASN A 554 -33.64 -3.40 -9.58
CA ASN A 554 -34.11 -2.27 -10.38
C ASN A 554 -33.84 -2.58 -11.85
N LEU A 555 -34.88 -2.50 -12.69
CA LEU A 555 -34.79 -2.92 -14.09
C LEU A 555 -33.83 -2.05 -14.90
N PHE A 556 -33.82 -0.74 -14.67
CA PHE A 556 -32.86 0.15 -15.30
C PHE A 556 -31.42 -0.22 -14.93
N ARG A 557 -31.13 -0.44 -13.64
CA ARG A 557 -29.79 -0.84 -13.18
C ARG A 557 -29.34 -2.13 -13.85
N LEU A 558 -30.21 -3.14 -13.88
CA LEU A 558 -29.91 -4.42 -14.52
C LEU A 558 -29.56 -4.23 -16.00
N CYS A 559 -30.44 -3.58 -16.78
CA CYS A 559 -30.23 -3.38 -18.21
C CYS A 559 -28.99 -2.54 -18.51
N PHE A 560 -28.82 -1.41 -17.81
CA PHE A 560 -27.72 -0.48 -18.05
C PHE A 560 -26.37 -1.11 -17.69
N ARG A 561 -26.25 -1.76 -16.52
CA ARG A 561 -25.01 -2.38 -16.09
C ARG A 561 -24.64 -3.58 -16.97
N THR A 562 -25.62 -4.36 -17.43
CA THR A 562 -25.38 -5.42 -18.41
C THR A 562 -24.91 -4.86 -19.76
N LEU A 563 -25.56 -3.81 -20.27
CA LEU A 563 -25.14 -3.16 -21.52
C LEU A 563 -23.72 -2.61 -21.42
N TYR A 564 -23.37 -2.02 -20.27
CA TYR A 564 -22.02 -1.55 -19.98
C TYR A 564 -21.01 -2.69 -20.11
N VAL A 565 -21.23 -3.81 -19.42
CA VAL A 565 -20.32 -4.96 -19.47
C VAL A 565 -20.17 -5.48 -20.90
N VAL A 566 -21.29 -5.70 -21.60
CA VAL A 566 -21.30 -6.15 -23.01
C VAL A 566 -20.48 -5.20 -23.90
N SER A 567 -20.60 -3.89 -23.72
CA SER A 567 -19.84 -2.91 -24.51
C SER A 567 -18.34 -2.99 -24.27
N THR A 568 -17.89 -3.10 -23.00
CA THR A 568 -16.47 -3.23 -22.67
C THR A 568 -15.88 -4.54 -23.22
N THR A 569 -16.63 -5.65 -23.12
CA THR A 569 -16.20 -6.94 -23.67
C THR A 569 -16.11 -6.93 -25.20
N THR A 570 -17.08 -6.30 -25.88
CA THR A 570 -17.07 -6.19 -27.35
C THR A 570 -15.86 -5.39 -27.84
N LEU A 571 -15.54 -4.28 -27.17
CA LEU A 571 -14.37 -3.48 -27.52
C LEU A 571 -13.05 -4.19 -27.21
N ALA A 572 -12.98 -4.96 -26.13
CA ALA A 572 -11.81 -5.80 -25.83
C ALA A 572 -11.56 -6.86 -26.91
N ILE A 573 -12.63 -7.47 -27.45
CA ILE A 573 -12.55 -8.42 -28.58
C ILE A 573 -12.04 -7.71 -29.85
N ALA A 574 -12.46 -6.47 -30.10
CA ALA A 574 -12.06 -5.71 -31.27
C ALA A 574 -10.59 -5.24 -31.23
N PHE A 575 -10.03 -4.99 -30.03
CA PHE A 575 -8.66 -4.48 -29.84
C PHE A 575 -7.91 -5.23 -28.72
N PRO A 576 -7.53 -6.50 -28.91
CA PRO A 576 -6.91 -7.35 -27.89
C PRO A 576 -5.40 -7.06 -27.67
N TYR A 577 -4.96 -5.81 -27.83
CA TYR A 577 -3.55 -5.40 -27.81
C TYR A 577 -3.15 -4.88 -26.42
N PHE A 578 -2.68 -5.79 -25.56
CA PHE A 578 -2.41 -5.52 -24.14
C PHE A 578 -1.60 -4.23 -23.88
N ASN A 579 -0.33 -4.17 -24.28
CA ASN A 579 0.53 -3.02 -23.97
C ASN A 579 0.09 -1.74 -24.68
N GLN A 580 -0.45 -1.84 -25.89
CA GLN A 580 -0.88 -0.68 -26.69
C GLN A 580 -2.10 -0.01 -26.03
N VAL A 581 -3.07 -0.81 -25.57
CA VAL A 581 -4.25 -0.30 -24.86
C VAL A 581 -3.85 0.35 -23.54
N LEU A 582 -2.99 -0.28 -22.74
CA LEU A 582 -2.52 0.29 -21.48
C LEU A 582 -1.77 1.62 -21.70
N ALA A 583 -0.84 1.64 -22.65
CA ALA A 583 -0.07 2.83 -22.96
C ALA A 583 -0.94 4.00 -23.42
N LEU A 584 -1.94 3.71 -24.26
CA LEU A 584 -2.91 4.70 -24.72
C LEU A 584 -3.71 5.29 -23.56
N LEU A 585 -4.21 4.44 -22.66
CA LEU A 585 -4.95 4.88 -21.48
C LEU A 585 -4.07 5.68 -20.53
N GLY A 586 -2.84 5.23 -20.26
CA GLY A 586 -1.89 5.98 -19.44
C GLY A 586 -1.60 7.36 -20.02
N ALA A 587 -1.31 7.45 -21.31
CA ALA A 587 -1.02 8.71 -21.99
C ALA A 587 -2.20 9.70 -22.00
N PHE A 588 -3.44 9.21 -22.16
CA PHE A 588 -4.63 10.05 -22.12
C PHE A 588 -4.95 10.54 -20.70
N ASN A 589 -4.73 9.71 -19.68
CA ASN A 589 -5.21 10.00 -18.33
C ASN A 589 -4.18 10.78 -17.51
N PHE A 590 -2.89 10.52 -17.75
CA PHE A 590 -1.79 10.99 -16.93
C PHE A 590 -1.78 12.51 -16.77
N TRP A 591 -1.62 13.28 -17.86
CA TRP A 591 -1.58 14.73 -17.72
C TRP A 591 -2.90 15.35 -17.21
N PRO A 592 -4.07 15.16 -17.87
CA PRO A 592 -5.24 15.94 -17.51
C PRO A 592 -5.76 15.59 -16.11
N LEU A 593 -5.86 14.30 -15.79
CA LEU A 593 -6.52 13.82 -14.55
C LEU A 593 -5.54 13.56 -13.41
N ALA A 594 -4.29 13.19 -13.68
CA ALA A 594 -3.31 13.00 -12.62
C ALA A 594 -2.52 14.27 -12.33
N ILE A 595 -2.38 15.23 -13.26
CA ILE A 595 -1.49 16.38 -13.05
C ILE A 595 -2.22 17.72 -13.12
N TYR A 596 -2.86 18.03 -14.24
CA TYR A 596 -3.44 19.34 -14.53
C TYR A 596 -4.54 19.73 -13.53
N PHE A 597 -5.60 18.93 -13.42
CA PHE A 597 -6.71 19.26 -12.53
C PHE A 597 -6.30 19.35 -11.05
N PRO A 598 -5.50 18.41 -10.48
CA PRO A 598 -5.01 18.56 -9.11
C PRO A 598 -4.18 19.84 -8.88
N VAL A 599 -3.33 20.22 -9.84
CA VAL A 599 -2.53 21.45 -9.77
C VAL A 599 -3.41 22.70 -9.83
N GLU A 600 -4.31 22.79 -10.80
CA GLU A 600 -5.19 23.94 -10.96
C GLU A 600 -6.13 24.13 -9.77
N MET A 601 -6.77 23.04 -9.31
CA MET A 601 -7.62 23.09 -8.13
C MET A 601 -6.86 23.56 -6.90
N TYR A 602 -5.64 23.06 -6.70
CA TYR A 602 -4.81 23.47 -5.56
C TYR A 602 -4.42 24.95 -5.65
N CYS A 603 -4.06 25.46 -6.84
CA CYS A 603 -3.75 26.87 -7.04
C CYS A 603 -4.94 27.77 -6.70
N VAL A 604 -6.14 27.44 -7.20
CA VAL A 604 -7.36 28.20 -6.95
C VAL A 604 -7.76 28.11 -5.48
N GLN A 605 -7.81 26.91 -4.90
CA GLN A 605 -8.24 26.71 -3.52
C GLN A 605 -7.32 27.39 -2.51
N ARG A 606 -6.00 27.43 -2.77
CA ARG A 606 -5.02 28.13 -1.93
C ARG A 606 -4.83 29.60 -2.29
N ASN A 607 -5.63 30.14 -3.22
CA ASN A 607 -5.52 31.51 -3.72
C ASN A 607 -4.07 31.88 -4.10
N ILE A 608 -3.35 30.96 -4.75
CA ILE A 608 -1.98 31.22 -5.20
C ILE A 608 -2.05 32.23 -6.33
N THR A 609 -1.47 33.41 -6.10
CA THR A 609 -1.47 34.46 -7.11
C THR A 609 -0.68 34.05 -8.34
N PRO A 610 -1.20 34.31 -9.55
CA PRO A 610 -0.49 34.06 -10.80
C PRO A 610 0.89 34.73 -10.78
N TRP A 611 1.86 34.12 -11.47
CA TRP A 611 3.24 34.62 -11.59
C TRP A 611 4.09 34.64 -10.31
N THR A 612 3.58 34.15 -9.19
CA THR A 612 4.45 33.84 -8.04
C THR A 612 5.36 32.66 -8.34
N SER A 613 6.52 32.57 -7.68
CA SER A 613 7.47 31.46 -7.88
C SER A 613 6.82 30.08 -7.67
N LYS A 614 5.91 29.98 -6.69
CA LYS A 614 5.15 28.74 -6.43
C LYS A 614 4.19 28.41 -7.56
N TRP A 615 3.48 29.40 -8.10
CA TRP A 615 2.59 29.20 -9.25
C TRP A 615 3.40 28.79 -10.49
N ILE A 616 4.49 29.50 -10.80
CA ILE A 616 5.36 29.20 -11.94
C ILE A 616 5.92 27.77 -11.83
N LEU A 617 6.38 27.36 -10.64
CA LEU A 617 6.87 26.01 -10.41
C LEU A 617 5.80 24.94 -10.71
N LEU A 618 4.57 25.14 -10.23
CA LEU A 618 3.45 24.23 -10.46
C LEU A 618 3.02 24.18 -11.94
N GLN A 619 3.06 25.32 -12.64
CA GLN A 619 2.74 25.38 -14.07
C GLN A 619 3.82 24.73 -14.94
N VAL A 620 5.11 24.95 -14.64
CA VAL A 620 6.21 24.28 -15.33
C VAL A 620 6.14 22.77 -15.10
N PHE A 621 5.86 22.34 -13.87
CA PHE A 621 5.62 20.94 -13.53
C PHE A 621 4.49 20.33 -14.38
N SER A 622 3.35 21.01 -14.48
CA SER A 622 2.22 20.58 -15.31
C SER A 622 2.56 20.54 -16.80
N ALA A 623 3.26 21.55 -17.31
CA ALA A 623 3.65 21.65 -18.72
C ALA A 623 4.65 20.56 -19.13
N VAL A 624 5.62 20.22 -18.28
CA VAL A 624 6.55 19.11 -18.54
C VAL A 624 5.78 17.78 -18.62
N CYS A 625 4.83 17.55 -17.71
CA CYS A 625 3.99 16.36 -17.74
C CYS A 625 3.09 16.30 -18.99
N LEU A 626 2.62 17.45 -19.50
CA LEU A 626 1.87 17.51 -20.77
C LEU A 626 2.72 17.02 -21.93
N LEU A 627 3.97 17.47 -22.05
CA LEU A 627 4.87 17.05 -23.12
C LEU A 627 5.15 15.54 -23.07
N VAL A 628 5.34 14.99 -21.87
CA VAL A 628 5.50 13.54 -21.66
C VAL A 628 4.24 12.78 -22.08
N SER A 629 3.06 13.26 -21.68
CA SER A 629 1.77 12.66 -22.08
C SER A 629 1.57 12.68 -23.60
N MET A 630 1.86 13.81 -24.25
CA MET A 630 1.75 13.96 -25.70
C MET A 630 2.72 13.04 -26.43
N PHE A 631 3.97 12.95 -25.95
CA PHE A 631 4.94 12.03 -26.50
C PHE A 631 4.47 10.59 -26.40
N ALA A 632 4.01 10.15 -25.22
CA ALA A 632 3.48 8.81 -24.98
C ALA A 632 2.22 8.50 -25.82
N LEU A 633 1.35 9.49 -26.01
CA LEU A 633 0.11 9.35 -26.78
C LEU A 633 0.40 9.04 -28.24
N ILE A 634 1.35 9.77 -28.85
CA ILE A 634 1.71 9.58 -30.26
C ILE A 634 2.26 8.17 -30.50
N GLY A 635 3.18 7.69 -29.67
CA GLY A 635 3.73 6.34 -29.85
C GLY A 635 2.75 5.22 -29.49
N SER A 636 1.82 5.46 -28.55
CA SER A 636 0.76 4.48 -28.25
C SER A 636 -0.23 4.33 -29.41
N ILE A 637 -0.58 5.44 -30.07
CA ILE A 637 -1.42 5.44 -31.26
C ILE A 637 -0.71 4.74 -32.43
N GLU A 638 0.56 5.06 -32.67
CA GLU A 638 1.36 4.39 -33.70
C GLU A 638 1.45 2.88 -33.43
N GLY A 639 1.74 2.47 -32.19
CA GLY A 639 1.82 1.07 -31.81
C GLY A 639 0.50 0.33 -32.02
N LEU A 640 -0.64 0.97 -31.72
CA LEU A 640 -1.97 0.39 -31.94
C LEU A 640 -2.27 0.20 -33.44
N PHE A 641 -1.97 1.20 -34.27
CA PHE A 641 -2.15 1.08 -35.72
C PHE A 641 -1.23 0.02 -36.33
N SER A 642 0.03 -0.02 -35.89
CA SER A 642 1.04 -0.97 -36.36
C SER A 642 0.70 -2.42 -36.01
N GLU A 643 0.07 -2.71 -34.85
CA GLU A 643 -0.42 -4.06 -34.55
C GLU A 643 -1.70 -4.44 -35.29
N ARG A 644 -2.55 -3.46 -35.62
CA ARG A 644 -3.79 -3.71 -36.38
C ARG A 644 -3.54 -4.03 -37.85
N LEU A 645 -2.45 -3.50 -38.41
CA LEU A 645 -2.09 -3.67 -39.83
C LEU A 645 -1.25 -4.93 -40.10
N LYS A 646 -0.80 -5.64 -39.06
CA LYS A 646 -0.18 -6.97 -39.16
C LYS A 646 -1.25 -8.04 -39.29
#